data_AF-A0AAW7DUI8-F1
#
_entry.id   AF-A0AAW7DUI8-F1
#
_cell.length_a   1.000
_cell.length_b   1.000
_cell.length_c   1.000
_cell.angle_alpha   90.00
_cell.angle_beta   90.00
_cell.angle_gamma   90.00
#
_symmetry.space_group_name_H-M   'P 1'
#
loop_
_entity.id
_entity.type
_entity.pdbx_description
1 polymer ?
#
loop_
_entity_poly.entity_id
_entity_poly.type
_entity_poly.pdbx_seq_one_letter_code
_entity_poly.pdbx_strand_id
1 'polypeptide(L)'
;MGELAREILPISIEDEMRQSYLDYAMSVIVGRALPDARDGLKPVHRRVLFAMRELGNDWNKPYKKSARVVGDVIGKYHPHGDIAVYHTIVRMAQPFSMRYMLVDGQGNFGSVDGDNAAAMRYTEVRMDKIAHEMLADLEKETVDWVPNYDGTEQIPAVLPTKIPSLLVNGSSGIAVGMATNIPPHNLTEVINGCLALIDNPELSVDELMQFIPGPDFPTAGIINGRAGIIEAYRTGRGRIYMRARAEFEDIDKAGTRQQIVITELPYQLNKARLIEKIAELVKEKKLEGITELRDESDKDGMRVVIELRRGEVPEVILNNLYAQTQMQSVFGINNVALVDGRPRLLNLKDMLEVFVRHRREVVTRRTVYELRKARERGHILEGQAVALSNIDPVIELIKASPTPAEARERLLATAWESSAVAAMVERAGAESCRPEGLDEQYGMRDGRYYLSPEQAQAILELRLHRLTGLEHEKLLTEYQEILEQIGELIHILTSPERLLEVIREELEKVKADFGDERRTEIVASQVDLTIADLITEEERVVTISHGGYAKSQPLSAYNAQRRGGRGKAATGVKDEDFVEHLLVANSHATLLLFSSKGKVYWKRTFEIPEASRTARGRPLVNLLPLEEGERITAMLQVDLESLGQDEELLDEQDDSILEGELVALDETEESETEQEQEEAEEPTGAYVFMATAKGTVKKTPLSQFSRPRNSGLIALRLEEGDTLIAAAITDGAQDVMLFSDGGKVIRFNERKVRSMGRTARGVRGMRLLDEQQLISMLIPEPETQILTASEHGYGKRTVIEEFPVRGRGGQGVIAMVTNERNGKLVGAIQVLDGEEIMLISDQGTLVRTRVDEISSQSRNTQGVTLIKLGNEEKLVGLERVQEPYDVEDELDSAAESAELIDNPEIADVAGVEPTADDADSEE
;
A
#
# COMPACT_ATOMS: atom_id res chain seq x y z
N MET A 1 -53.68 -12.76 -56.57
CA MET A 1 -53.46 -11.63 -55.65
C MET A 1 -54.44 -11.79 -54.50
N GLY A 2 -53.99 -12.33 -53.37
CA GLY A 2 -54.76 -12.43 -52.13
C GLY A 2 -54.17 -11.44 -51.13
N GLU A 3 -55.02 -10.64 -50.50
CA GLU A 3 -54.67 -9.62 -49.51
C GLU A 3 -53.95 -10.26 -48.31
N LEU A 4 -52.66 -9.94 -48.13
CA LEU A 4 -51.96 -10.13 -46.86
C LEU A 4 -52.56 -9.14 -45.86
N ALA A 5 -53.41 -9.65 -44.97
CA ALA A 5 -53.91 -8.90 -43.82
C ALA A 5 -52.70 -8.37 -43.03
N ARG A 6 -52.61 -7.05 -42.86
CA ARG A 6 -51.65 -6.41 -41.95
C ARG A 6 -52.10 -6.69 -40.53
N GLU A 7 -51.55 -7.74 -39.94
CA GLU A 7 -51.73 -8.07 -38.53
C GLU A 7 -50.95 -7.06 -37.69
N ILE A 8 -51.66 -6.16 -37.00
CA ILE A 8 -51.05 -5.21 -36.06
C ILE A 8 -50.95 -5.92 -34.72
N LEU A 9 -49.74 -6.30 -34.32
CA LEU A 9 -49.45 -6.89 -33.01
C LEU A 9 -49.15 -5.75 -32.01
N PRO A 10 -50.05 -5.46 -31.05
CA PRO A 10 -49.75 -4.50 -30.00
C PRO A 10 -48.68 -5.08 -29.06
N ILE A 11 -47.55 -4.38 -28.92
CA ILE A 11 -46.47 -4.77 -28.01
C ILE A 11 -46.61 -3.97 -26.70
N SER A 12 -46.51 -4.65 -25.57
CA SER A 12 -46.47 -4.02 -24.24
C SER A 12 -45.18 -3.21 -24.08
N ILE A 13 -45.30 -1.95 -23.62
CA ILE A 13 -44.14 -1.08 -23.39
C ILE A 13 -43.16 -1.69 -22.38
N GLU A 14 -43.66 -2.37 -21.35
CA GLU A 14 -42.84 -3.00 -20.31
C GLU A 14 -42.02 -4.17 -20.89
N ASP A 15 -42.66 -4.99 -21.73
CA ASP A 15 -42.00 -6.15 -22.32
C ASP A 15 -40.97 -5.72 -23.37
N GLU A 16 -41.30 -4.73 -24.21
CA GLU A 16 -40.36 -4.16 -25.18
C GLU A 16 -39.14 -3.53 -24.50
N MET A 17 -39.36 -2.72 -23.44
CA MET A 17 -38.26 -2.13 -22.69
C MET A 17 -37.35 -3.20 -22.06
N ARG A 18 -37.94 -4.25 -21.46
CA ARG A 18 -37.19 -5.35 -20.86
C ARG A 18 -36.38 -6.11 -21.91
N GLN A 19 -37.00 -6.47 -23.03
CA GLN A 19 -36.36 -7.22 -24.10
C GLN A 19 -35.22 -6.41 -24.74
N SER A 20 -35.50 -5.18 -25.19
CA SER A 20 -34.50 -4.30 -25.79
C SER A 20 -33.32 -4.03 -24.84
N TYR A 21 -33.58 -3.85 -23.53
CA TYR A 21 -32.51 -3.68 -22.54
C TYR A 21 -31.67 -4.95 -22.36
N LEU A 22 -32.29 -6.12 -22.26
CA LEU A 22 -31.59 -7.40 -22.11
C LEU A 22 -30.74 -7.74 -23.33
N ASP A 23 -31.27 -7.53 -24.54
CA ASP A 23 -30.55 -7.77 -25.78
C ASP A 23 -29.32 -6.86 -25.91
N TYR A 24 -29.48 -5.57 -25.59
CA TYR A 24 -28.36 -4.64 -25.54
C TYR A 24 -27.33 -5.02 -24.47
N ALA A 25 -27.79 -5.34 -23.25
CA ALA A 25 -26.90 -5.72 -22.15
C ALA A 25 -26.08 -6.97 -22.49
N MET A 26 -26.73 -8.02 -23.02
CA MET A 26 -26.06 -9.26 -23.40
C MET A 26 -25.04 -9.03 -24.53
N SER A 27 -25.41 -8.24 -25.55
CA SER A 27 -24.52 -7.86 -26.64
C SER A 27 -23.28 -7.10 -26.15
N VAL A 28 -23.44 -6.18 -25.20
CA VAL A 28 -22.30 -5.43 -24.64
C VAL A 28 -21.41 -6.31 -23.77
N ILE A 29 -22.00 -7.20 -22.95
CA ILE A 29 -21.27 -8.10 -22.06
C ILE A 29 -20.40 -9.08 -22.87
N VAL A 30 -21.01 -9.79 -23.82
CA VAL A 30 -20.34 -10.87 -24.57
C VAL A 30 -19.54 -10.33 -25.76
N GLY A 31 -20.07 -9.34 -26.47
CA GLY A 31 -19.53 -8.89 -27.76
C GLY A 31 -18.60 -7.67 -27.69
N ARG A 32 -18.40 -7.05 -26.53
CA ARG A 32 -17.62 -5.80 -26.43
C ARG A 32 -16.69 -5.72 -25.21
N ALA A 33 -17.23 -5.84 -24.00
CA ALA A 33 -16.57 -5.37 -22.79
C ALA A 33 -15.60 -6.38 -22.16
N LEU A 34 -16.02 -7.63 -22.01
CA LEU A 34 -15.25 -8.68 -21.33
C LEU A 34 -14.37 -9.45 -22.33
N PRO A 35 -13.13 -9.83 -21.93
CA PRO A 35 -12.30 -10.73 -22.72
C PRO A 35 -12.79 -12.18 -22.62
N ASP A 36 -12.46 -13.01 -23.62
CA ASP A 36 -12.57 -14.47 -23.50
C ASP A 36 -11.39 -14.99 -22.69
N ALA A 37 -11.64 -15.90 -21.73
CA ALA A 37 -10.61 -16.40 -20.83
C ALA A 37 -9.55 -17.28 -21.53
N ARG A 38 -9.87 -17.85 -22.70
CA ARG A 38 -8.97 -18.75 -23.45
C ARG A 38 -7.82 -18.01 -24.11
N ASP A 39 -8.07 -16.84 -24.70
CA ASP A 39 -7.07 -16.03 -25.39
C ASP A 39 -6.76 -14.69 -24.70
N GLY A 40 -7.57 -14.27 -23.72
CA GLY A 40 -7.41 -13.02 -23.00
C GLY A 40 -7.73 -11.78 -23.82
N LEU A 41 -8.36 -11.91 -24.98
CA LEU A 41 -8.60 -10.80 -25.90
C LEU A 41 -10.08 -10.41 -25.97
N LYS A 42 -10.31 -9.09 -25.98
CA LYS A 42 -11.62 -8.56 -26.42
C LYS A 42 -11.78 -8.72 -27.94
N PRO A 43 -13.03 -8.74 -28.46
CA PRO A 43 -13.28 -8.89 -29.90
C PRO A 43 -12.55 -7.88 -30.80
N VAL A 44 -12.39 -6.63 -30.36
CA VAL A 44 -11.65 -5.61 -31.13
C VAL A 44 -10.17 -5.96 -31.29
N HIS A 45 -9.50 -6.44 -30.24
CA HIS A 45 -8.08 -6.85 -30.32
C HIS A 45 -7.92 -8.04 -31.27
N ARG A 46 -8.79 -9.06 -31.14
CA ARG A 46 -8.78 -10.26 -32.00
C ARG A 46 -8.94 -9.90 -33.48
N ARG A 47 -9.90 -9.03 -33.81
CA ARG A 47 -10.15 -8.58 -35.18
C ARG A 47 -8.99 -7.76 -35.74
N VAL A 48 -8.35 -6.92 -34.93
CA VAL A 48 -7.17 -6.15 -35.36
C VAL A 48 -6.01 -7.09 -35.69
N LEU A 49 -5.66 -8.02 -34.79
CA LEU A 49 -4.57 -8.97 -35.03
C LEU A 49 -4.86 -9.88 -36.24
N PHE A 50 -6.10 -10.35 -36.37
CA PHE A 50 -6.52 -11.16 -37.52
C PHE A 50 -6.41 -10.38 -38.83
N ALA A 51 -6.88 -9.13 -38.90
CA ALA A 51 -6.74 -8.30 -40.09
C ALA A 51 -5.27 -8.01 -40.44
N MET A 52 -4.40 -7.80 -39.43
CA MET A 52 -2.96 -7.62 -39.65
C MET A 52 -2.31 -8.88 -40.25
N ARG A 53 -2.74 -10.07 -39.85
CA ARG A 53 -2.33 -11.36 -40.47
C ARG A 53 -2.80 -11.45 -41.91
N GLU A 54 -4.08 -11.19 -42.20
CA GLU A 54 -4.62 -11.25 -43.56
C GLU A 54 -3.96 -10.23 -44.50
N LEU A 55 -3.54 -9.08 -43.97
CA LEU A 55 -2.74 -8.09 -44.70
C LEU A 55 -1.26 -8.48 -44.89
N GLY A 56 -0.83 -9.61 -44.33
CA GLY A 56 0.57 -10.08 -44.33
C GLY A 56 1.52 -9.06 -43.71
N ASN A 57 1.13 -8.46 -42.57
CA ASN A 57 1.86 -7.41 -41.87
C ASN A 57 2.77 -7.98 -40.76
N ASP A 58 3.69 -8.85 -41.16
CA ASP A 58 4.56 -9.61 -40.25
C ASP A 58 5.69 -8.76 -39.64
N TRP A 59 6.25 -9.23 -38.51
CA TRP A 59 7.32 -8.55 -37.78
C TRP A 59 8.60 -8.37 -38.60
N ASN A 60 8.88 -9.27 -39.54
CA ASN A 60 10.06 -9.23 -40.41
C ASN A 60 9.82 -8.49 -41.74
N LYS A 61 8.65 -7.86 -41.90
CA LYS A 61 8.30 -7.06 -43.08
C LYS A 61 8.36 -5.56 -42.74
N PRO A 62 8.40 -4.69 -43.77
CA PRO A 62 8.33 -3.24 -43.57
C PRO A 62 7.02 -2.82 -42.89
N TYR A 63 7.07 -1.75 -42.12
CA TYR A 63 5.90 -1.14 -41.50
C TYR A 63 4.84 -0.72 -42.53
N LYS A 64 3.57 -0.70 -42.10
CA LYS A 64 2.45 -0.22 -42.91
C LYS A 64 1.72 0.91 -42.20
N LYS A 65 1.19 1.88 -42.96
CA LYS A 65 0.40 2.99 -42.42
C LYS A 65 -0.78 2.47 -41.59
N SER A 66 -0.92 3.00 -40.37
CA SER A 66 -2.01 2.62 -39.45
C SER A 66 -3.39 2.80 -40.09
N ALA A 67 -3.58 3.88 -40.86
CA ALA A 67 -4.82 4.14 -41.59
C ALA A 67 -5.26 2.99 -42.51
N ARG A 68 -4.32 2.25 -43.12
CA ARG A 68 -4.64 1.09 -43.97
C ARG A 68 -5.16 -0.09 -43.14
N VAL A 69 -4.53 -0.37 -42.00
CA VAL A 69 -4.96 -1.43 -41.09
C VAL A 69 -6.32 -1.10 -40.50
N VAL A 70 -6.50 0.13 -40.02
CA VAL A 70 -7.79 0.62 -39.49
C VAL A 70 -8.90 0.50 -40.53
N GLY A 71 -8.64 0.92 -41.77
CA GLY A 71 -9.61 0.82 -42.86
C GLY A 71 -10.04 -0.62 -43.16
N ASP A 72 -9.10 -1.57 -43.17
CA ASP A 72 -9.39 -2.99 -43.42
C ASP A 72 -10.21 -3.61 -42.28
N VAL A 73 -9.84 -3.30 -41.03
CA VAL A 73 -10.57 -3.76 -39.83
C VAL A 73 -12.02 -3.28 -39.85
N ILE A 74 -12.26 -2.00 -40.13
CA ILE A 74 -13.63 -1.45 -40.17
C ILE A 74 -14.41 -2.01 -41.35
N GLY A 75 -13.77 -2.09 -42.52
CA GLY A 75 -14.40 -2.51 -43.76
C GLY A 75 -14.87 -3.96 -43.76
N LYS A 76 -14.20 -4.85 -43.02
CA LYS A 76 -14.48 -6.30 -43.03
C LYS A 76 -15.01 -6.86 -41.71
N TYR A 77 -14.52 -6.36 -40.56
CA TYR A 77 -14.65 -7.07 -39.29
C TYR A 77 -15.27 -6.26 -38.15
N HIS A 78 -15.10 -4.94 -38.09
CA HIS A 78 -15.48 -4.10 -36.94
C HIS A 78 -16.20 -2.79 -37.32
N PRO A 79 -17.54 -2.82 -37.53
CA PRO A 79 -18.31 -1.68 -38.04
C PRO A 79 -18.70 -0.69 -36.94
N HIS A 80 -17.76 -0.26 -36.09
CA HIS A 80 -18.04 0.59 -34.91
C HIS A 80 -17.17 1.86 -34.83
N GLY A 81 -16.66 2.31 -35.98
CA GLY A 81 -15.87 3.54 -36.09
C GLY A 81 -14.36 3.32 -36.02
N ASP A 82 -13.64 4.27 -36.60
CA ASP A 82 -12.18 4.25 -36.76
C ASP A 82 -11.42 4.61 -35.47
N ILE A 83 -11.95 5.56 -34.71
CA ILE A 83 -11.36 6.04 -33.47
C ILE A 83 -11.14 4.88 -32.48
N ALA A 84 -12.14 4.02 -32.27
CA ALA A 84 -12.05 2.90 -31.34
C ALA A 84 -10.97 1.88 -31.76
N VAL A 85 -10.90 1.56 -33.05
CA VAL A 85 -9.88 0.65 -33.60
C VAL A 85 -8.49 1.27 -33.49
N TYR A 86 -8.35 2.54 -33.84
CA TYR A 86 -7.06 3.22 -33.77
C TYR A 86 -6.54 3.36 -32.34
N HIS A 87 -7.39 3.73 -31.37
CA HIS A 87 -6.99 3.75 -29.96
C HIS A 87 -6.60 2.36 -29.45
N THR A 88 -7.26 1.30 -29.93
CA THR A 88 -6.88 -0.08 -29.60
C THR A 88 -5.48 -0.40 -30.12
N ILE A 89 -5.17 -0.05 -31.38
CA ILE A 89 -3.84 -0.22 -31.97
C ILE A 89 -2.80 0.58 -31.20
N VAL A 90 -3.09 1.85 -30.89
CA VAL A 90 -2.19 2.73 -30.13
C VAL A 90 -1.88 2.12 -28.76
N ARG A 91 -2.91 1.68 -28.02
CA ARG A 91 -2.73 1.01 -26.73
C ARG A 91 -1.86 -0.24 -26.85
N MET A 92 -2.04 -1.02 -27.92
CA MET A 92 -1.26 -2.24 -28.15
C MET A 92 0.21 -1.99 -28.54
N ALA A 93 0.54 -0.76 -28.94
CA ALA A 93 1.88 -0.32 -29.30
C ALA A 93 2.55 0.56 -28.23
N GLN A 94 1.90 0.79 -27.08
CA GLN A 94 2.44 1.59 -25.99
C GLN A 94 3.17 0.71 -24.96
N PRO A 95 4.49 0.89 -24.76
CA PRO A 95 5.28 0.04 -23.85
C PRO A 95 4.93 0.23 -22.37
N PHE A 96 4.40 1.41 -22.01
CA PHE A 96 3.93 1.70 -20.64
C PHE A 96 2.50 1.23 -20.37
N SER A 97 1.76 0.80 -21.41
CA SER A 97 0.35 0.42 -21.30
C SER A 97 0.15 -1.09 -21.18
N MET A 98 0.95 -1.87 -21.93
CA MET A 98 0.92 -3.34 -21.92
C MET A 98 2.27 -3.90 -21.49
N ARG A 99 2.24 -5.01 -20.74
CA ARG A 99 3.46 -5.67 -20.25
C ARG A 99 4.27 -6.32 -21.39
N TYR A 100 3.57 -6.87 -22.39
CA TYR A 100 4.14 -7.37 -23.64
C TYR A 100 3.32 -6.82 -24.81
N MET A 101 3.96 -5.99 -25.64
CA MET A 101 3.31 -5.34 -26.79
C MET A 101 2.93 -6.38 -27.85
N LEU A 102 1.77 -6.20 -28.49
CA LEU A 102 1.31 -7.07 -29.59
C LEU A 102 1.50 -6.40 -30.95
N VAL A 103 1.71 -5.08 -30.95
CA VAL A 103 1.92 -4.27 -32.15
C VAL A 103 3.22 -3.52 -31.98
N ASP A 104 4.13 -3.70 -32.94
CA ASP A 104 5.33 -2.89 -33.08
C ASP A 104 4.99 -1.65 -33.92
N GLY A 105 5.15 -0.48 -33.32
CA GLY A 105 4.76 0.80 -33.89
C GLY A 105 5.95 1.73 -34.12
N GLN A 106 5.95 2.42 -35.25
CA GLN A 106 6.87 3.52 -35.55
C GLN A 106 6.12 4.85 -35.67
N GLY A 107 6.53 5.85 -34.88
CA GLY A 107 5.92 7.18 -34.82
C GLY A 107 5.60 7.61 -33.40
N ASN A 108 4.84 8.70 -33.25
CA ASN A 108 4.38 9.15 -31.93
C ASN A 108 3.12 8.39 -31.50
N PHE A 109 3.27 7.47 -30.53
CA PHE A 109 2.19 6.70 -29.91
C PHE A 109 1.75 7.24 -28.54
N GLY A 110 2.11 8.48 -28.22
CA GLY A 110 1.85 9.10 -26.92
C GLY A 110 2.94 8.78 -25.90
N SER A 111 2.82 9.40 -24.72
CA SER A 111 3.79 9.33 -23.62
C SER A 111 3.09 9.09 -22.28
N VAL A 112 3.86 8.79 -21.24
CA VAL A 112 3.39 8.71 -19.85
C VAL A 112 2.92 10.08 -19.34
N ASP A 113 3.33 11.17 -20.00
CA ASP A 113 2.93 12.55 -19.70
C ASP A 113 1.48 12.83 -20.11
N GLY A 114 0.83 11.91 -20.85
CA GLY A 114 -0.55 12.02 -21.28
C GLY A 114 -0.75 12.62 -22.66
N ASP A 115 0.32 12.79 -23.42
CA ASP A 115 0.22 13.22 -24.80
C ASP A 115 -0.52 12.16 -25.62
N ASN A 116 -1.46 12.63 -26.42
CA ASN A 116 -2.16 11.76 -27.35
C ASN A 116 -1.22 11.31 -28.47
N ALA A 117 -1.43 10.08 -28.95
CA ALA A 117 -0.77 9.62 -30.17
C ALA A 117 -1.06 10.54 -31.36
N ALA A 118 -0.10 10.62 -32.29
CA ALA A 118 -0.32 11.31 -33.55
C ALA A 118 -1.46 10.67 -34.35
N ALA A 119 -1.98 11.38 -35.34
CA ALA A 119 -3.03 10.85 -36.20
C ALA A 119 -2.56 9.61 -37.00
N MET A 120 -3.48 8.68 -37.29
CA MET A 120 -3.24 7.41 -37.99
C MET A 120 -2.62 7.51 -39.40
N ARG A 121 -2.55 8.72 -39.97
CA ARG A 121 -1.86 9.01 -41.24
C ARG A 121 -0.34 9.11 -41.10
N TYR A 122 0.15 9.38 -39.89
CA TYR A 122 1.58 9.54 -39.60
C TYR A 122 2.20 8.28 -39.01
N THR A 123 1.45 7.57 -38.16
CA THR A 123 1.93 6.34 -37.51
C THR A 123 1.95 5.16 -38.48
N GLU A 124 2.92 4.28 -38.27
CA GLU A 124 3.06 3.02 -38.99
C GLU A 124 3.16 1.87 -37.98
N VAL A 125 2.60 0.71 -38.34
CA VAL A 125 2.50 -0.45 -37.46
C VAL A 125 2.74 -1.75 -38.20
N ARG A 126 3.23 -2.75 -37.47
CA ARG A 126 3.29 -4.17 -37.84
C ARG A 126 3.05 -5.05 -36.62
N MET A 127 2.82 -6.33 -36.83
CA MET A 127 2.69 -7.27 -35.69
C MET A 127 4.04 -7.40 -35.00
N ASP A 128 4.03 -7.40 -33.67
CA ASP A 128 5.22 -7.77 -32.89
C ASP A 128 5.50 -9.28 -33.06
N LYS A 129 6.74 -9.71 -32.87
CA LYS A 129 7.14 -11.12 -32.96
C LYS A 129 6.30 -12.00 -32.03
N ILE A 130 5.95 -11.51 -30.83
CA ILE A 130 5.13 -12.27 -29.87
C ILE A 130 3.68 -12.46 -30.36
N ALA A 131 3.15 -11.56 -31.19
CA ALA A 131 1.79 -11.67 -31.72
C ALA A 131 1.64 -12.82 -32.71
N HIS A 132 2.72 -13.25 -33.38
CA HIS A 132 2.71 -14.45 -34.23
C HIS A 132 2.43 -15.72 -33.42
N GLU A 133 2.91 -15.82 -32.18
CA GLU A 133 2.62 -16.96 -31.31
C GLU A 133 1.15 -17.00 -30.84
N MET A 134 0.44 -15.86 -30.90
CA MET A 134 -1.01 -15.84 -30.65
C MET A 134 -1.81 -16.36 -31.84
N LEU A 135 -1.29 -16.21 -33.07
CA LEU A 135 -1.98 -16.51 -34.34
C LEU A 135 -1.47 -17.77 -35.05
N ALA A 136 -0.47 -18.45 -34.48
CA ALA A 136 0.18 -19.61 -35.07
C ALA A 136 -0.81 -20.75 -35.32
N ASP A 137 -0.63 -21.49 -36.42
CA ASP A 137 -1.45 -22.66 -36.79
C ASP A 137 -2.95 -22.37 -37.00
N LEU A 138 -3.34 -21.12 -37.25
CA LEU A 138 -4.74 -20.74 -37.45
C LEU A 138 -5.34 -21.33 -38.75
N GLU A 139 -4.53 -21.56 -39.78
CA GLU A 139 -4.95 -22.21 -41.04
C GLU A 139 -5.18 -23.73 -40.92
N LYS A 140 -4.77 -24.34 -39.81
CA LYS A 140 -4.86 -25.80 -39.57
C LYS A 140 -6.16 -26.22 -38.88
N GLU A 141 -7.25 -25.48 -39.12
CA GLU A 141 -8.58 -25.74 -38.55
C GLU A 141 -8.59 -25.87 -37.01
N THR A 142 -7.70 -25.14 -36.33
CA THR A 142 -7.46 -25.26 -34.87
C THR A 142 -8.52 -24.58 -34.00
N VAL A 143 -9.35 -23.71 -34.58
CA VAL A 143 -10.41 -22.97 -33.89
C VAL A 143 -11.66 -22.89 -34.76
N ASP A 144 -12.78 -22.55 -34.13
CA ASP A 144 -14.05 -22.33 -34.83
C ASP A 144 -14.07 -20.98 -35.53
N TRP A 145 -14.74 -20.96 -36.68
CA TRP A 145 -14.93 -19.77 -37.50
C TRP A 145 -16.37 -19.28 -37.37
N VAL A 146 -16.54 -17.97 -37.24
CA VAL A 146 -17.83 -17.30 -37.18
C VAL A 146 -17.95 -16.31 -38.33
N PRO A 147 -19.14 -16.15 -38.93
CA PRO A 147 -19.36 -15.13 -39.93
C PRO A 147 -19.12 -13.73 -39.35
N ASN A 148 -18.63 -12.82 -40.19
CA ASN A 148 -18.63 -11.40 -39.89
C ASN A 148 -20.07 -10.84 -39.87
N TYR A 149 -20.21 -9.52 -39.67
CA TYR A 149 -21.53 -8.89 -39.47
C TYR A 149 -22.47 -8.95 -40.69
N ASP A 150 -21.95 -9.12 -41.90
CA ASP A 150 -22.73 -9.24 -43.14
C ASP A 150 -22.72 -10.65 -43.76
N GLY A 151 -22.03 -11.61 -43.12
CA GLY A 151 -21.95 -13.00 -43.54
C GLY A 151 -21.08 -13.27 -44.76
N THR A 152 -20.28 -12.30 -45.23
CA THR A 152 -19.42 -12.46 -46.41
C THR A 152 -18.02 -12.98 -46.09
N GLU A 153 -17.54 -12.74 -44.87
CA GLU A 153 -16.21 -13.14 -44.40
C GLU A 153 -16.30 -14.04 -43.17
N GLN A 154 -15.23 -14.79 -42.90
CA GLN A 154 -15.09 -15.62 -41.69
C GLN A 154 -14.05 -15.04 -40.74
N ILE A 155 -14.30 -15.14 -39.44
CA ILE A 155 -13.44 -14.64 -38.36
C ILE A 155 -13.24 -15.75 -37.33
N PRO A 156 -12.04 -15.94 -36.75
CA PRO A 156 -11.87 -16.87 -35.65
C PRO A 156 -12.65 -16.44 -34.41
N ALA A 157 -13.37 -17.38 -33.79
CA ALA A 157 -14.09 -17.15 -32.53
C ALA A 157 -13.11 -16.85 -31.38
N VAL A 158 -12.00 -17.60 -31.32
CA VAL A 158 -10.85 -17.44 -30.41
C VAL A 158 -9.56 -17.67 -31.15
N LEU A 159 -8.43 -17.24 -30.60
CA LEU A 159 -7.12 -17.49 -31.20
C LEU A 159 -6.45 -18.79 -30.66
N PRO A 160 -5.72 -19.55 -31.49
CA PRO A 160 -4.95 -20.74 -31.08
C PRO A 160 -3.66 -20.38 -30.31
N THR A 161 -3.75 -19.43 -29.38
CA THR A 161 -2.60 -18.83 -28.70
C THR A 161 -1.75 -19.84 -27.93
N LYS A 162 -0.43 -19.61 -27.92
CA LYS A 162 0.52 -20.30 -27.03
C LYS A 162 0.83 -19.51 -25.77
N ILE A 163 0.30 -18.29 -25.65
CA ILE A 163 0.58 -17.37 -24.56
C ILE A 163 -0.69 -17.15 -23.75
N PRO A 164 -0.65 -17.32 -22.42
CA PRO A 164 -1.78 -17.05 -21.52
C PRO A 164 -1.99 -15.53 -21.32
N SER A 165 -2.36 -14.83 -22.41
CA SER A 165 -2.39 -13.37 -22.46
C SER A 165 -3.36 -12.73 -21.46
N LEU A 166 -4.38 -13.46 -20.99
CA LEU A 166 -5.30 -12.98 -19.96
C LEU A 166 -4.56 -12.59 -18.66
N LEU A 167 -3.63 -13.45 -18.23
CA LEU A 167 -2.80 -13.20 -17.05
C LEU A 167 -1.61 -12.30 -17.38
N VAL A 168 -0.94 -12.58 -18.50
CA VAL A 168 0.32 -11.91 -18.88
C VAL A 168 0.11 -10.42 -19.14
N ASN A 169 -0.90 -10.03 -19.92
CA ASN A 169 -1.18 -8.63 -20.24
C ASN A 169 -2.32 -8.04 -19.42
N GLY A 170 -3.16 -8.87 -18.80
CA GLY A 170 -4.34 -8.40 -18.10
C GLY A 170 -5.41 -7.85 -19.04
N SER A 171 -6.49 -7.35 -18.46
CA SER A 171 -7.56 -6.67 -19.18
C SER A 171 -8.37 -5.81 -18.22
N SER A 172 -8.80 -4.64 -18.69
CA SER A 172 -9.72 -3.77 -17.98
C SER A 172 -10.94 -3.51 -18.86
N GLY A 173 -12.13 -3.49 -18.28
CA GLY A 173 -13.37 -3.27 -19.04
C GLY A 173 -14.59 -3.11 -18.14
N ILE A 174 -15.50 -2.23 -18.56
CA ILE A 174 -16.77 -1.99 -17.89
C ILE A 174 -17.88 -2.47 -18.83
N ALA A 175 -18.72 -3.36 -18.32
CA ALA A 175 -19.89 -3.91 -19.01
C ALA A 175 -21.19 -3.43 -18.33
N VAL A 176 -22.34 -3.88 -18.82
CA VAL A 176 -23.63 -3.61 -18.16
C VAL A 176 -23.73 -4.48 -16.91
N GLY A 177 -23.69 -3.87 -15.72
CA GLY A 177 -23.82 -4.56 -14.43
C GLY A 177 -22.57 -5.32 -13.96
N MET A 178 -21.47 -5.29 -14.72
CA MET A 178 -20.22 -5.98 -14.38
C MET A 178 -19.00 -5.15 -14.79
N ALA A 179 -17.86 -5.43 -14.18
CA ALA A 179 -16.57 -4.87 -14.57
C ALA A 179 -15.50 -5.96 -14.48
N THR A 180 -14.39 -5.78 -15.19
CA THR A 180 -13.18 -6.60 -15.10
C THR A 180 -11.98 -5.69 -14.98
N ASN A 181 -11.03 -6.07 -14.13
CA ASN A 181 -9.75 -5.40 -13.98
C ASN A 181 -8.72 -6.43 -13.51
N ILE A 182 -8.00 -7.01 -14.47
CA ILE A 182 -7.00 -8.06 -14.27
C ILE A 182 -5.63 -7.41 -14.46
N PRO A 183 -4.73 -7.48 -13.46
CA PRO A 183 -3.40 -6.92 -13.59
C PRO A 183 -2.50 -7.82 -14.48
N PRO A 184 -1.47 -7.25 -15.13
CA PRO A 184 -0.46 -8.01 -15.87
C PRO A 184 0.45 -8.83 -14.94
N HIS A 185 1.08 -9.86 -15.49
CA HIS A 185 2.00 -10.77 -14.80
C HIS A 185 3.21 -11.08 -15.66
N ASN A 186 4.29 -11.54 -15.02
CA ASN A 186 5.50 -11.96 -15.72
C ASN A 186 5.25 -13.26 -16.51
N LEU A 187 5.69 -13.30 -17.77
CA LEU A 187 5.49 -14.46 -18.65
C LEU A 187 6.18 -15.72 -18.12
N THR A 188 7.41 -15.61 -17.61
CA THR A 188 8.17 -16.79 -17.15
C THR A 188 7.50 -17.46 -15.95
N GLU A 189 6.99 -16.66 -15.01
CA GLU A 189 6.26 -17.12 -13.84
C GLU A 189 4.93 -17.78 -14.21
N VAL A 190 4.16 -17.15 -15.11
CA VAL A 190 2.88 -17.72 -15.56
C VAL A 190 3.10 -19.04 -16.30
N ILE A 191 4.13 -19.13 -17.16
CA ILE A 191 4.48 -20.39 -17.84
C ILE A 191 4.93 -21.44 -16.82
N ASN A 192 5.74 -21.09 -15.82
CA ASN A 192 6.10 -22.03 -14.75
C ASN A 192 4.85 -22.53 -13.99
N GLY A 193 3.88 -21.66 -13.72
CA GLY A 193 2.59 -22.04 -13.13
C GLY A 193 1.78 -22.98 -14.03
N CYS A 194 1.73 -22.74 -15.34
CA CYS A 194 1.12 -23.65 -16.30
C CYS A 194 1.82 -25.02 -16.33
N LEU A 195 3.16 -25.05 -16.34
CA LEU A 195 3.94 -26.28 -16.33
C LEU A 195 3.72 -27.08 -15.04
N ALA A 196 3.76 -26.42 -13.89
CA ALA A 196 3.47 -27.04 -12.59
C ALA A 196 2.05 -27.64 -12.55
N LEU A 197 1.06 -26.96 -13.13
CA LEU A 197 -0.32 -27.46 -13.22
C LEU A 197 -0.47 -28.63 -14.21
N ILE A 198 0.34 -28.66 -15.27
CA ILE A 198 0.42 -29.82 -16.18
C ILE A 198 1.02 -31.03 -15.45
N ASP A 199 2.06 -30.81 -14.63
CA ASP A 199 2.70 -31.85 -13.80
C ASP A 199 1.79 -32.38 -12.70
N ASN A 200 1.06 -31.49 -12.02
CA ASN A 200 0.14 -31.84 -10.95
C ASN A 200 -1.16 -31.00 -11.03
N PRO A 201 -2.25 -31.58 -11.58
CA PRO A 201 -3.54 -30.90 -11.68
C PRO A 201 -4.19 -30.57 -10.32
N GLU A 202 -3.79 -31.27 -9.25
CA GLU A 202 -4.37 -31.10 -7.91
C GLU A 202 -3.77 -29.94 -7.12
N LEU A 203 -2.78 -29.22 -7.68
CA LEU A 203 -2.19 -28.05 -7.02
C LEU A 203 -3.26 -27.06 -6.55
N SER A 204 -3.14 -26.66 -5.30
CA SER A 204 -3.96 -25.61 -4.71
C SER A 204 -3.56 -24.24 -5.24
N VAL A 205 -4.44 -23.26 -5.06
CA VAL A 205 -4.14 -21.86 -5.41
C VAL A 205 -2.90 -21.37 -4.66
N ASP A 206 -2.72 -21.75 -3.39
CA ASP A 206 -1.61 -21.31 -2.55
C ASP A 206 -0.26 -21.86 -3.02
N GLU A 207 -0.22 -23.12 -3.46
CA GLU A 207 0.97 -23.72 -4.07
C GLU A 207 1.31 -23.06 -5.40
N LEU A 208 0.31 -22.71 -6.21
CA LEU A 208 0.52 -21.95 -7.46
C LEU A 208 1.13 -20.56 -7.20
N MET A 209 0.88 -19.94 -6.05
CA MET A 209 1.51 -18.66 -5.68
C MET A 209 3.02 -18.75 -5.42
N GLN A 210 3.57 -19.96 -5.27
CA GLN A 210 5.03 -20.15 -5.20
C GLN A 210 5.69 -19.93 -6.56
N PHE A 211 4.97 -20.24 -7.64
CA PHE A 211 5.43 -20.03 -9.01
C PHE A 211 5.08 -18.63 -9.53
N ILE A 212 3.96 -18.06 -9.05
CA ILE A 212 3.47 -16.73 -9.43
C ILE A 212 3.33 -15.88 -8.15
N PRO A 213 4.39 -15.18 -7.71
CA PRO A 213 4.38 -14.43 -6.46
C PRO A 213 3.35 -13.30 -6.42
N GLY A 214 3.12 -12.66 -7.57
CA GLY A 214 2.20 -11.52 -7.70
C GLY A 214 2.20 -10.90 -9.10
N PRO A 215 1.43 -9.82 -9.31
CA PRO A 215 1.43 -9.05 -10.56
C PRO A 215 2.79 -8.45 -10.93
N ASP A 216 2.98 -8.15 -12.22
CA ASP A 216 4.19 -7.48 -12.76
C ASP A 216 3.77 -6.40 -13.78
N PHE A 217 3.98 -5.13 -13.42
CA PHE A 217 3.49 -3.98 -14.17
C PHE A 217 4.55 -3.43 -15.14
N PRO A 218 4.14 -2.88 -16.31
CA PRO A 218 5.08 -2.35 -17.29
C PRO A 218 5.89 -1.15 -16.78
N THR A 219 5.32 -0.37 -15.84
CA THR A 219 5.95 0.83 -15.24
C THR A 219 6.71 0.53 -13.95
N ALA A 220 6.95 -0.75 -13.63
CA ALA A 220 7.61 -1.19 -12.39
C ALA A 220 6.86 -0.73 -11.13
N GLY A 221 7.55 -0.11 -10.16
CA GLY A 221 7.00 0.32 -8.88
C GLY A 221 7.02 -0.76 -7.80
N ILE A 222 6.43 -0.43 -6.66
CA ILE A 222 6.42 -1.26 -5.45
C ILE A 222 4.98 -1.66 -5.11
N ILE A 223 4.71 -2.95 -5.00
CA ILE A 223 3.48 -3.45 -4.38
C ILE A 223 3.71 -3.51 -2.86
N ASN A 224 2.92 -2.73 -2.12
CA ASN A 224 2.99 -2.66 -0.66
C ASN A 224 1.95 -3.61 -0.04
N GLY A 225 2.43 -4.74 0.48
CA GLY A 225 1.62 -5.76 1.15
C GLY A 225 1.13 -6.88 0.21
N ARG A 226 1.22 -8.12 0.69
CA ARG A 226 0.82 -9.32 -0.08
C ARG A 226 -0.64 -9.76 0.13
N ALA A 227 -1.28 -9.33 1.21
CA ALA A 227 -2.61 -9.82 1.60
C ALA A 227 -3.66 -9.69 0.49
N GLY A 228 -3.68 -8.55 -0.21
CA GLY A 228 -4.59 -8.30 -1.32
C GLY A 228 -4.35 -9.17 -2.56
N ILE A 229 -3.10 -9.57 -2.80
CA ILE A 229 -2.75 -10.53 -3.87
C ILE A 229 -3.33 -11.90 -3.53
N ILE A 230 -3.13 -12.35 -2.28
CA ILE A 230 -3.60 -13.67 -1.83
C ILE A 230 -5.13 -13.76 -1.92
N GLU A 231 -5.83 -12.73 -1.45
CA GLU A 231 -7.29 -12.64 -1.56
C GLU A 231 -7.74 -12.70 -3.03
N ALA A 232 -7.10 -11.91 -3.91
CA ALA A 232 -7.41 -11.86 -5.33
C ALA A 232 -7.17 -13.18 -6.04
N TYR A 233 -6.09 -13.88 -5.74
CA TYR A 233 -5.78 -15.15 -6.37
C TYR A 233 -6.68 -16.28 -5.90
N ARG A 234 -7.13 -16.28 -4.63
CA ARG A 234 -8.08 -17.27 -4.11
C ARG A 234 -9.51 -17.05 -4.58
N THR A 235 -9.95 -15.80 -4.67
CA THR A 235 -11.38 -15.47 -4.88
C THR A 235 -11.70 -14.82 -6.23
N GLY A 236 -10.69 -14.28 -6.91
CA GLY A 236 -10.85 -13.42 -8.09
C GLY A 236 -11.05 -11.93 -7.78
N ARG A 237 -11.08 -11.52 -6.50
CA ARG A 237 -11.20 -10.11 -6.08
C ARG A 237 -10.22 -9.76 -4.97
N GLY A 238 -9.66 -8.56 -5.05
CA GLY A 238 -8.77 -8.04 -4.01
C GLY A 238 -8.33 -6.62 -4.32
N ARG A 239 -7.55 -6.03 -3.41
CA ARG A 239 -7.00 -4.69 -3.59
C ARG A 239 -5.53 -4.71 -3.26
N ILE A 240 -4.71 -4.18 -4.15
CA ILE A 240 -3.27 -4.02 -3.92
C ILE A 240 -2.91 -2.54 -3.92
N TYR A 241 -1.92 -2.18 -3.11
CA TYR A 241 -1.42 -0.81 -3.02
C TYR A 241 -0.14 -0.71 -3.85
N MET A 242 -0.16 0.14 -4.86
CA MET A 242 0.98 0.46 -5.72
C MET A 242 1.63 1.75 -5.25
N ARG A 243 2.94 1.72 -5.01
CA ARG A 243 3.74 2.86 -4.56
C ARG A 243 4.81 3.20 -5.61
N ALA A 244 5.04 4.48 -5.82
CA ALA A 244 6.12 5.02 -6.65
C ALA A 244 7.48 4.69 -6.03
N ARG A 245 8.49 4.41 -6.86
CA ARG A 245 9.87 4.29 -6.39
C ARG A 245 10.49 5.67 -6.31
N ALA A 246 11.05 5.98 -5.15
CA ALA A 246 11.75 7.23 -4.91
C ALA A 246 13.05 6.95 -4.15
N GLU A 247 14.05 7.78 -4.41
CA GLU A 247 15.38 7.73 -3.81
C GLU A 247 15.75 9.11 -3.27
N PHE A 248 16.66 9.15 -2.30
CA PHE A 248 17.17 10.39 -1.73
C PHE A 248 18.56 10.69 -2.28
N GLU A 249 18.80 11.93 -2.68
CA GLU A 249 20.11 12.40 -3.15
C GLU A 249 20.49 13.70 -2.42
N ASP A 250 21.79 13.87 -2.14
CA ASP A 250 22.34 15.10 -1.58
C ASP A 250 22.70 16.08 -2.71
N ILE A 251 22.23 17.32 -2.62
CA ILE A 251 22.52 18.39 -3.59
C ILE A 251 23.93 18.93 -3.39
N ASP A 252 24.38 19.00 -2.13
CA ASP A 252 25.69 19.52 -1.75
C ASP A 252 26.55 18.45 -1.08
N LYS A 253 27.88 18.57 -1.20
CA LYS A 253 28.83 17.63 -0.58
C LYS A 253 28.76 17.60 0.96
N ALA A 254 28.14 18.60 1.56
CA ALA A 254 27.94 18.70 3.01
C ALA A 254 26.63 18.03 3.48
N GLY A 255 25.77 17.56 2.57
CA GLY A 255 24.50 16.89 2.89
C GLY A 255 23.48 17.79 3.57
N THR A 256 23.60 19.12 3.42
CA THR A 256 22.70 20.07 4.09
C THR A 256 21.43 20.36 3.29
N ARG A 257 21.45 20.07 1.99
CA ARG A 257 20.29 20.15 1.11
C ARG A 257 20.09 18.80 0.42
N GLN A 258 18.90 18.24 0.56
CA GLN A 258 18.54 16.95 -0.02
C GLN A 258 17.42 17.11 -1.04
N GLN A 259 17.31 16.15 -1.96
CA GLN A 259 16.24 16.06 -2.94
C GLN A 259 15.66 14.65 -2.98
N ILE A 260 14.37 14.57 -3.29
CA ILE A 260 13.67 13.31 -3.55
C ILE A 260 13.61 13.13 -5.06
N VAL A 261 14.09 11.99 -5.54
CA VAL A 261 14.06 11.64 -6.96
C VAL A 261 13.09 10.49 -7.17
N ILE A 262 12.05 10.73 -7.96
CA ILE A 262 11.07 9.72 -8.36
C ILE A 262 11.53 9.10 -9.67
N THR A 263 11.80 7.79 -9.64
CA THR A 263 12.33 7.01 -10.77
C THR A 263 11.26 6.13 -11.43
N GLU A 264 10.21 5.74 -10.69
CA GLU A 264 9.13 4.88 -11.20
C GLU A 264 7.76 5.35 -10.69
N LEU A 265 6.75 5.39 -11.57
CA LEU A 265 5.37 5.73 -11.21
C LEU A 265 4.46 4.49 -11.14
N PRO A 266 3.43 4.53 -10.28
CA PRO A 266 2.35 3.55 -10.30
C PRO A 266 1.70 3.40 -11.69
N TYR A 267 1.18 2.20 -11.95
CA TYR A 267 0.57 1.86 -13.23
C TYR A 267 -0.58 2.81 -13.61
N GLN A 268 -0.58 3.29 -14.85
CA GLN A 268 -1.56 4.25 -15.40
C GLN A 268 -1.61 5.62 -14.71
N LEU A 269 -0.56 6.00 -13.96
CA LEU A 269 -0.43 7.35 -13.46
C LEU A 269 0.17 8.28 -14.53
N ASN A 270 -0.48 9.43 -14.73
CA ASN A 270 0.02 10.48 -15.60
C ASN A 270 1.02 11.38 -14.87
N LYS A 271 2.23 11.51 -15.40
CA LYS A 271 3.33 12.26 -14.78
C LYS A 271 3.02 13.77 -14.67
N ALA A 272 2.52 14.39 -15.73
CA ALA A 272 2.20 15.82 -15.75
C ALA A 272 1.12 16.18 -14.72
N ARG A 273 0.07 15.35 -14.58
CA ARG A 273 -0.99 15.54 -13.57
C ARG A 273 -0.48 15.35 -12.16
N LEU A 274 0.47 14.43 -11.94
CA LEU A 274 1.10 14.27 -10.63
C LEU A 274 1.88 15.54 -10.24
N ILE A 275 2.69 16.06 -11.17
CA ILE A 275 3.47 17.29 -10.97
C ILE A 275 2.54 18.48 -10.69
N GLU A 276 1.47 18.63 -11.47
CA GLU A 276 0.43 19.63 -11.25
C GLU A 276 -0.20 19.50 -9.86
N LYS A 277 -0.49 18.27 -9.43
CA LYS A 277 -1.08 18.01 -8.11
C LYS A 277 -0.14 18.35 -6.97
N ILE A 278 1.14 18.00 -7.09
CA ILE A 278 2.16 18.35 -6.09
C ILE A 278 2.29 19.87 -6.00
N ALA A 279 2.38 20.56 -7.14
CA ALA A 279 2.47 22.02 -7.18
C ALA A 279 1.23 22.70 -6.56
N GLU A 280 0.02 22.16 -6.80
CA GLU A 280 -1.22 22.62 -6.15
C GLU A 280 -1.14 22.46 -4.62
N LEU A 281 -0.72 21.28 -4.12
CA LEU A 281 -0.62 21.01 -2.69
C LEU A 281 0.41 21.91 -1.98
N VAL A 282 1.53 22.21 -2.65
CA VAL A 282 2.54 23.16 -2.15
C VAL A 282 1.98 24.58 -2.12
N LYS A 283 1.27 25.00 -3.17
CA LYS A 283 0.63 26.32 -3.24
C LYS A 283 -0.46 26.50 -2.17
N GLU A 284 -1.22 25.45 -1.88
CA GLU A 284 -2.25 25.42 -0.83
C GLU A 284 -1.68 25.30 0.59
N LYS A 285 -0.34 25.18 0.75
CA LYS A 285 0.33 24.93 2.03
C LYS A 285 -0.13 23.66 2.73
N LYS A 286 -0.54 22.64 1.95
CA LYS A 286 -0.83 21.29 2.46
C LYS A 286 0.41 20.41 2.50
N LEU A 287 1.35 20.68 1.59
CA LEU A 287 2.71 20.15 1.61
C LEU A 287 3.68 21.30 1.83
N GLU A 288 4.44 21.24 2.91
CA GLU A 288 5.51 22.19 3.22
C GLU A 288 6.88 21.54 2.98
N GLY A 289 7.96 22.29 3.15
CA GLY A 289 9.32 21.75 2.99
C GLY A 289 9.82 21.55 1.55
N ILE A 290 8.99 21.79 0.52
CA ILE A 290 9.39 21.71 -0.90
C ILE A 290 9.79 23.10 -1.42
N THR A 291 10.97 23.20 -2.03
CA THR A 291 11.52 24.45 -2.59
C THR A 291 11.28 24.53 -4.09
N GLU A 292 11.57 23.45 -4.82
CA GLU A 292 11.45 23.39 -6.28
C GLU A 292 11.00 22.00 -6.73
N LEU A 293 10.32 21.95 -7.88
CA LEU A 293 9.89 20.73 -8.55
C LEU A 293 10.36 20.78 -10.00
N ARG A 294 11.17 19.79 -10.42
CA ARG A 294 11.74 19.71 -11.78
C ARG A 294 11.44 18.36 -12.42
N ASP A 295 11.25 18.35 -13.73
CA ASP A 295 11.18 17.15 -14.55
C ASP A 295 12.46 17.04 -15.38
N GLU A 296 13.32 16.10 -15.02
CA GLU A 296 14.60 15.79 -15.67
C GLU A 296 14.50 14.49 -16.48
N SER A 297 13.28 14.04 -16.79
CA SER A 297 13.06 12.83 -17.59
C SER A 297 13.63 12.98 -19.00
N ASP A 298 14.36 11.98 -19.46
CA ASP A 298 14.95 11.95 -20.81
C ASP A 298 14.66 10.62 -21.52
N LYS A 299 15.49 10.26 -22.51
CA LYS A 299 15.34 9.00 -23.26
C LYS A 299 15.86 7.78 -22.50
N ASP A 300 16.70 7.99 -21.50
CA ASP A 300 17.37 6.95 -20.73
C ASP A 300 16.56 6.57 -19.49
N GLY A 301 15.70 7.47 -18.99
CA GLY A 301 14.76 7.15 -17.92
C GLY A 301 13.88 8.30 -17.47
N MET A 302 12.89 7.96 -16.65
CA MET A 302 12.07 8.95 -15.97
C MET A 302 12.79 9.44 -14.72
N ARG A 303 12.81 10.76 -14.51
CA ARG A 303 13.44 11.38 -13.35
C ARG A 303 12.68 12.65 -12.96
N VAL A 304 11.85 12.58 -11.93
CA VAL A 304 11.17 13.76 -11.36
C VAL A 304 11.86 14.12 -10.05
N VAL A 305 12.35 15.35 -9.95
CA VAL A 305 13.17 15.82 -8.83
C VAL A 305 12.36 16.81 -7.98
N ILE A 306 12.32 16.56 -6.68
CA ILE A 306 11.70 17.42 -5.68
C ILE A 306 12.80 17.93 -4.75
N GLU A 307 13.15 19.20 -4.85
CA GLU A 307 14.13 19.80 -3.97
C GLU A 307 13.50 20.17 -2.63
N LEU A 308 14.15 19.77 -1.55
CA LEU A 308 13.69 20.07 -0.20
C LEU A 308 14.34 21.36 0.33
N ARG A 309 13.63 22.03 1.23
CA ARG A 309 14.16 23.13 2.02
C ARG A 309 15.23 22.59 2.98
N ARG A 310 16.22 23.42 3.29
CA ARG A 310 17.29 23.07 4.24
C ARG A 310 16.71 22.67 5.59
N GLY A 311 17.15 21.51 6.11
CA GLY A 311 16.78 20.99 7.42
C GLY A 311 15.51 20.11 7.45
N GLU A 312 14.84 19.92 6.31
CA GLU A 312 13.69 19.00 6.22
C GLU A 312 14.16 17.55 6.18
N VAL A 313 13.37 16.65 6.81
CA VAL A 313 13.63 15.21 6.79
C VAL A 313 12.98 14.60 5.53
N PRO A 314 13.74 14.05 4.57
CA PRO A 314 13.19 13.58 3.29
C PRO A 314 12.13 12.49 3.43
N GLU A 315 12.30 11.60 4.39
CA GLU A 315 11.38 10.48 4.66
C GLU A 315 9.97 10.98 5.01
N VAL A 316 9.88 12.02 5.85
CA VAL A 316 8.60 12.61 6.27
C VAL A 316 7.89 13.27 5.08
N ILE A 317 8.63 13.99 4.23
CA ILE A 317 8.08 14.60 3.02
C ILE A 317 7.62 13.53 2.03
N LEU A 318 8.40 12.46 1.85
CA LEU A 318 8.04 11.34 1.00
C LEU A 318 6.77 10.62 1.49
N ASN A 319 6.64 10.40 2.80
CA ASN A 319 5.44 9.81 3.39
C ASN A 319 4.22 10.71 3.17
N ASN A 320 4.37 12.02 3.32
CA ASN A 320 3.31 12.99 2.99
C ASN A 320 2.93 12.96 1.51
N LEU A 321 3.91 12.84 0.61
CA LEU A 321 3.66 12.67 -0.82
C LEU A 321 2.87 11.38 -1.09
N TYR A 322 3.23 10.25 -0.46
CA TYR A 322 2.47 9.00 -0.59
C TYR A 322 1.04 9.11 -0.03
N ALA A 323 0.85 9.80 1.09
CA ALA A 323 -0.47 9.92 1.73
C ALA A 323 -1.42 10.87 0.96
N GLN A 324 -0.89 11.92 0.33
CA GLN A 324 -1.69 13.00 -0.25
C GLN A 324 -1.73 13.02 -1.79
N THR A 325 -0.88 12.24 -2.46
CA THR A 325 -0.79 12.19 -3.93
C THR A 325 -1.03 10.79 -4.48
N GLN A 326 -1.15 10.68 -5.81
CA GLN A 326 -1.29 9.40 -6.49
C GLN A 326 0.02 8.60 -6.57
N MET A 327 1.13 9.09 -5.97
CA MET A 327 2.36 8.28 -5.81
C MET A 327 2.09 7.00 -5.03
N GLN A 328 1.05 6.96 -4.19
CA GLN A 328 0.46 5.71 -3.72
C GLN A 328 -0.98 5.61 -4.25
N SER A 329 -1.31 4.50 -4.91
CA SER A 329 -2.64 4.28 -5.49
C SER A 329 -3.11 2.85 -5.25
N VAL A 330 -4.43 2.65 -5.28
CA VAL A 330 -5.04 1.34 -5.10
C VAL A 330 -5.41 0.76 -6.45
N PHE A 331 -4.92 -0.45 -6.74
CA PHE A 331 -5.38 -1.23 -7.87
C PHE A 331 -6.42 -2.26 -7.39
N GLY A 332 -7.67 -2.08 -7.81
CA GLY A 332 -8.77 -3.01 -7.50
C GLY A 332 -8.80 -4.17 -8.49
N ILE A 333 -8.42 -5.36 -8.03
CA ILE A 333 -8.43 -6.60 -8.83
C ILE A 333 -9.86 -7.15 -8.88
N ASN A 334 -10.33 -7.46 -10.09
CA ASN A 334 -11.61 -8.09 -10.32
C ASN A 334 -11.54 -8.97 -11.59
N ASN A 335 -11.29 -10.25 -11.41
CA ASN A 335 -10.98 -11.20 -12.47
C ASN A 335 -12.23 -11.79 -13.12
N VAL A 336 -12.95 -10.96 -13.88
CA VAL A 336 -14.14 -11.39 -14.62
C VAL A 336 -13.80 -11.58 -16.10
N ALA A 337 -14.05 -12.76 -16.64
CA ALA A 337 -13.87 -13.08 -18.05
C ALA A 337 -14.98 -14.00 -18.56
N LEU A 338 -15.10 -14.15 -19.87
CA LEU A 338 -16.04 -15.08 -20.48
C LEU A 338 -15.42 -16.48 -20.51
N VAL A 339 -16.15 -17.45 -19.96
CA VAL A 339 -15.86 -18.89 -20.12
C VAL A 339 -17.10 -19.50 -20.74
N ASP A 340 -16.94 -20.11 -21.92
CA ASP A 340 -18.03 -20.73 -22.68
C ASP A 340 -19.20 -19.74 -22.92
N GLY A 341 -18.86 -18.48 -23.24
CA GLY A 341 -19.81 -17.40 -23.53
C GLY A 341 -20.49 -16.79 -22.30
N ARG A 342 -20.15 -17.21 -21.08
CA ARG A 342 -20.75 -16.71 -19.83
C ARG A 342 -19.73 -15.95 -18.98
N PRO A 343 -20.09 -14.77 -18.43
CA PRO A 343 -19.24 -14.07 -17.47
C PRO A 343 -19.06 -14.90 -16.21
N ARG A 344 -17.81 -15.15 -15.82
CA ARG A 344 -17.46 -15.83 -14.57
C ARG A 344 -16.37 -15.06 -13.86
N LEU A 345 -16.45 -15.06 -12.53
CA LEU A 345 -15.35 -14.66 -11.67
C LEU A 345 -14.37 -15.84 -11.58
N LEU A 346 -13.08 -15.58 -11.82
CA LEU A 346 -12.05 -16.61 -11.93
C LEU A 346 -10.97 -16.38 -10.87
N ASN A 347 -10.58 -17.44 -10.17
CA ASN A 347 -9.38 -17.45 -9.35
C ASN A 347 -8.12 -17.72 -10.21
N LEU A 348 -6.93 -17.75 -9.61
CA LEU A 348 -5.68 -17.98 -10.36
C LEU A 348 -5.66 -19.34 -11.08
N LYS A 349 -6.08 -20.40 -10.38
CA LYS A 349 -6.13 -21.76 -10.92
C LYS A 349 -7.09 -21.86 -12.10
N ASP A 350 -8.30 -21.30 -11.97
CA ASP A 350 -9.32 -21.29 -13.04
C ASP A 350 -8.76 -20.66 -14.33
N MET A 351 -8.04 -19.55 -14.23
CA MET A 351 -7.45 -18.87 -15.39
C MET A 351 -6.37 -19.74 -16.08
N LEU A 352 -5.52 -20.42 -15.30
CA LEU A 352 -4.50 -21.33 -15.84
C LEU A 352 -5.13 -22.58 -16.46
N GLU A 353 -6.13 -23.18 -15.80
CA GLU A 353 -6.85 -24.36 -16.28
C GLU A 353 -7.57 -24.10 -17.61
N VAL A 354 -8.24 -22.95 -17.73
CA VAL A 354 -8.91 -22.57 -18.99
C VAL A 354 -7.89 -22.49 -20.14
N PHE A 355 -6.72 -21.91 -19.89
CA PHE A 355 -5.65 -21.84 -20.89
C PHE A 355 -5.09 -23.22 -21.24
N VAL A 356 -4.75 -24.05 -20.25
CA VAL A 356 -4.21 -25.40 -20.48
C VAL A 356 -5.21 -26.27 -21.24
N ARG A 357 -6.50 -26.19 -20.88
CA ARG A 357 -7.58 -26.90 -21.59
C ARG A 357 -7.69 -26.44 -23.05
N HIS A 358 -7.67 -25.13 -23.28
CA HIS A 358 -7.68 -24.57 -24.63
C HIS A 358 -6.47 -25.02 -25.45
N ARG A 359 -5.28 -25.05 -24.83
CA ARG A 359 -4.07 -25.52 -25.52
C ARG A 359 -4.16 -27.01 -25.88
N ARG A 360 -4.70 -27.86 -25.00
CA ARG A 360 -4.96 -29.29 -25.31
C ARG A 360 -5.89 -29.44 -26.50
N GLU A 361 -6.97 -28.67 -26.55
CA GLU A 361 -7.92 -28.69 -27.68
C GLU A 361 -7.25 -28.26 -28.99
N VAL A 362 -6.54 -27.13 -28.98
CA VAL A 362 -5.82 -26.60 -30.15
C VAL A 362 -4.78 -27.58 -30.67
N VAL A 363 -3.96 -28.18 -29.79
CA VAL A 363 -2.95 -29.16 -30.19
C VAL A 363 -3.62 -30.41 -30.74
N THR A 364 -4.69 -30.92 -30.11
CA THR A 364 -5.44 -32.08 -30.62
C THR A 364 -5.98 -31.82 -32.02
N ARG A 365 -6.65 -30.68 -32.24
CA ARG A 365 -7.21 -30.30 -33.55
C ARG A 365 -6.12 -30.15 -34.60
N ARG A 366 -4.99 -29.53 -34.25
CA ARG A 366 -3.81 -29.40 -35.12
C ARG A 366 -3.26 -30.78 -35.52
N THR A 367 -3.08 -31.67 -34.55
CA THR A 367 -2.56 -33.03 -34.79
C THR A 367 -3.52 -33.84 -35.66
N VAL A 368 -4.85 -33.72 -35.46
CA VAL A 368 -5.86 -34.36 -36.32
C VAL A 368 -5.79 -33.79 -37.75
N TYR A 369 -5.67 -32.48 -37.91
CA TYR A 369 -5.54 -31.83 -39.22
C TYR A 369 -4.28 -32.32 -39.95
N GLU A 370 -3.13 -32.32 -39.27
CA GLU A 370 -1.85 -32.77 -39.82
C GLU A 370 -1.89 -34.26 -40.14
N LEU A 371 -2.54 -35.09 -39.32
CA LEU A 371 -2.72 -36.51 -39.58
C LEU A 371 -3.58 -36.75 -40.82
N ARG A 372 -4.70 -36.03 -40.97
CA ARG A 372 -5.54 -36.10 -42.16
C ARG A 372 -4.75 -35.72 -43.41
N LYS A 373 -3.99 -34.63 -43.37
CA LYS A 373 -3.15 -34.16 -44.49
C LYS A 373 -2.02 -35.12 -44.82
N ALA A 374 -1.35 -35.68 -43.80
CA ALA A 374 -0.30 -36.67 -43.97
C ALA A 374 -0.84 -37.98 -44.56
N ARG A 375 -2.03 -38.44 -44.13
CA ARG A 375 -2.73 -39.59 -44.74
C ARG A 375 -3.11 -39.35 -46.19
N GLU A 376 -3.71 -38.20 -46.50
CA GLU A 376 -4.02 -37.81 -47.89
C GLU A 376 -2.76 -37.80 -48.77
N ARG A 377 -1.65 -37.24 -48.27
CA ARG A 377 -0.37 -37.21 -48.99
C ARG A 377 0.25 -38.60 -49.15
N GLY A 378 0.26 -39.38 -48.07
CA GLY A 378 0.75 -40.76 -48.03
C GLY A 378 0.01 -41.65 -49.01
N HIS A 379 -1.33 -41.53 -49.08
CA HIS A 379 -2.16 -42.25 -50.06
C HIS A 379 -1.75 -41.94 -51.51
N ILE A 380 -1.49 -40.68 -51.85
CA ILE A 380 -1.04 -40.33 -53.21
C ILE A 380 0.37 -40.89 -53.49
N LEU A 381 1.29 -40.76 -52.53
CA LEU A 381 2.66 -41.27 -52.66
C LEU A 381 2.70 -42.79 -52.81
N GLU A 382 1.85 -43.51 -52.08
CA GLU A 382 1.69 -44.97 -52.18
C GLU A 382 1.31 -45.39 -53.61
N GLY A 383 0.29 -44.75 -54.20
CA GLY A 383 -0.11 -45.01 -55.58
C GLY A 383 0.99 -44.69 -56.59
N GLN A 384 1.72 -43.59 -56.40
CA GLN A 384 2.86 -43.22 -57.26
C GLN A 384 4.02 -44.22 -57.12
N ALA A 385 4.32 -44.71 -55.92
CA ALA A 385 5.35 -45.72 -55.68
C ALA A 385 4.99 -47.05 -56.35
N VAL A 386 3.71 -47.47 -56.28
CA VAL A 386 3.20 -48.65 -57.00
C VAL A 386 3.34 -48.46 -58.52
N ALA A 387 2.95 -47.30 -59.05
CA ALA A 387 3.05 -47.02 -60.49
C ALA A 387 4.49 -46.99 -60.98
N LEU A 388 5.42 -46.41 -60.21
CA LEU A 388 6.84 -46.38 -60.55
C LEU A 388 7.50 -47.76 -60.48
N SER A 389 7.08 -48.60 -59.53
CA SER A 389 7.52 -50.00 -59.46
C SER A 389 7.08 -50.81 -60.70
N ASN A 390 6.05 -50.34 -61.41
CA ASN A 390 5.45 -50.97 -62.59
C ASN A 390 5.43 -50.03 -63.81
N ILE A 391 6.48 -49.22 -63.98
CA ILE A 391 6.46 -48.10 -64.92
C ILE A 391 6.21 -48.54 -66.38
N ASP A 392 6.81 -49.66 -66.82
CA ASP A 392 6.65 -50.13 -68.20
C ASP A 392 5.19 -50.55 -68.50
N PRO A 393 4.53 -51.43 -67.71
CA PRO A 393 3.12 -51.74 -67.94
C PRO A 393 2.19 -50.52 -67.79
N VAL A 394 2.49 -49.56 -66.91
CA VAL A 394 1.72 -48.32 -66.78
C VAL A 394 1.82 -47.49 -68.07
N ILE A 395 3.02 -47.31 -68.63
CA ILE A 395 3.25 -46.58 -69.88
C ILE A 395 2.54 -47.28 -71.05
N GLU A 396 2.64 -48.60 -71.15
CA GLU A 396 1.96 -49.38 -72.19
C GLU A 396 0.44 -49.22 -72.13
N LEU A 397 -0.15 -49.31 -70.93
CA LEU A 397 -1.58 -49.12 -70.70
C LEU A 397 -2.04 -47.71 -71.10
N ILE A 398 -1.27 -46.68 -70.74
CA ILE A 398 -1.56 -45.28 -71.11
C ILE A 398 -1.47 -45.11 -72.63
N LYS A 399 -0.42 -45.65 -73.29
CA LYS A 399 -0.25 -45.56 -74.75
C LYS A 399 -1.31 -46.33 -75.53
N ALA A 400 -1.84 -47.41 -74.98
CA ALA A 400 -2.91 -48.23 -75.58
C ALA A 400 -4.31 -47.66 -75.32
N SER A 401 -4.44 -46.57 -74.57
CA SER A 401 -5.71 -45.92 -74.23
C SER A 401 -5.94 -44.69 -75.13
N PRO A 402 -7.02 -44.66 -75.93
CA PRO A 402 -7.37 -43.51 -76.78
C PRO A 402 -7.60 -42.19 -76.04
N THR A 403 -8.07 -42.24 -74.79
CA THR A 403 -8.37 -41.05 -73.99
C THR A 403 -7.83 -41.16 -72.56
N PRO A 404 -7.55 -40.03 -71.87
CA PRO A 404 -7.16 -40.03 -70.46
C PRO A 404 -8.21 -40.65 -69.54
N ALA A 405 -9.50 -40.49 -69.85
CA ALA A 405 -10.59 -41.09 -69.08
C ALA A 405 -10.55 -42.64 -69.16
N GLU A 406 -10.35 -43.18 -70.36
CA GLU A 406 -10.21 -44.63 -70.57
C GLU A 406 -8.92 -45.17 -69.94
N ALA A 407 -7.81 -44.42 -69.99
CA ALA A 407 -6.58 -44.77 -69.29
C ALA A 407 -6.81 -44.85 -67.78
N ARG A 408 -7.53 -43.88 -67.21
CA ARG A 408 -7.89 -43.87 -65.78
C ARG A 408 -8.73 -45.09 -65.40
N GLU A 409 -9.80 -45.39 -66.14
CA GLU A 409 -10.64 -46.57 -65.87
C GLU A 409 -9.83 -47.88 -65.93
N ARG A 410 -8.94 -48.01 -66.92
CA ARG A 410 -8.07 -49.19 -67.04
C ARG A 410 -7.04 -49.28 -65.90
N LEU A 411 -6.47 -48.17 -65.46
CA LEU A 411 -5.57 -48.14 -64.30
C LEU A 411 -6.27 -48.61 -63.01
N LEU A 412 -7.53 -48.23 -62.83
CA LEU A 412 -8.36 -48.64 -61.68
C LEU A 412 -8.76 -50.12 -61.72
N ALA A 413 -9.08 -50.64 -62.90
CA ALA A 413 -9.48 -52.04 -63.08
C ALA A 413 -8.31 -53.03 -62.99
N THR A 414 -7.07 -52.56 -63.13
CA THR A 414 -5.87 -53.40 -63.14
C THR A 414 -5.35 -53.63 -61.72
N ALA A 415 -4.98 -54.87 -61.41
CA ALA A 415 -4.32 -55.22 -60.15
C ALA A 415 -2.80 -55.15 -60.32
N TRP A 416 -2.11 -54.47 -59.41
CA TRP A 416 -0.68 -54.20 -59.48
C TRP A 416 0.11 -54.97 -58.42
N GLU A 417 1.38 -55.30 -58.70
CA GLU A 417 2.30 -55.93 -57.75
C GLU A 417 3.37 -54.92 -57.32
N SER A 418 3.63 -54.77 -56.02
CA SER A 418 4.78 -53.97 -55.55
C SER A 418 5.33 -54.54 -54.25
N SER A 419 6.52 -55.15 -54.33
CA SER A 419 7.23 -55.72 -53.18
C SER A 419 7.74 -54.64 -52.21
N ALA A 420 8.18 -53.49 -52.75
CA ALA A 420 8.65 -52.37 -51.95
C ALA A 420 7.53 -51.74 -51.11
N VAL A 421 6.37 -51.50 -51.73
CA VAL A 421 5.20 -50.93 -51.03
C VAL A 421 4.61 -51.94 -50.06
N ALA A 422 4.49 -53.22 -50.44
CA ALA A 422 4.02 -54.27 -49.53
C ALA A 422 4.86 -54.35 -48.24
N ALA A 423 6.19 -54.28 -48.33
CA ALA A 423 7.08 -54.32 -47.17
C ALA A 423 7.01 -53.04 -46.31
N MET A 424 6.65 -51.89 -46.88
CA MET A 424 6.47 -50.63 -46.13
C MET A 424 5.12 -50.60 -45.41
N VAL A 425 4.07 -51.05 -46.10
CA VAL A 425 2.71 -51.16 -45.57
C VAL A 425 2.63 -52.20 -44.45
N GLU A 426 3.34 -53.34 -44.58
CA GLU A 426 3.43 -54.34 -43.52
C GLU A 426 4.13 -53.80 -42.26
N ARG A 427 5.17 -52.97 -42.43
CA ARG A 427 5.89 -52.34 -41.31
C ARG A 427 5.09 -51.22 -40.64
N ALA A 428 4.39 -50.40 -41.41
CA ALA A 428 3.65 -49.26 -40.89
C ALA A 428 2.21 -49.59 -40.45
N GLY A 429 1.70 -50.79 -40.80
CA GLY A 429 0.30 -51.19 -40.62
C GLY A 429 -0.55 -50.90 -41.86
N ALA A 430 -1.37 -51.89 -42.26
CA ALA A 430 -2.07 -51.90 -43.55
C ALA A 430 -3.06 -50.75 -43.78
N GLU A 431 -3.48 -50.05 -42.72
CA GLU A 431 -4.47 -48.98 -42.78
C GLU A 431 -3.88 -47.59 -42.51
N SER A 432 -2.58 -47.46 -42.27
CA SER A 432 -2.00 -46.23 -41.72
C SER A 432 -2.10 -45.01 -42.65
N CYS A 433 -2.01 -45.21 -43.97
CA CYS A 433 -2.17 -44.15 -44.99
C CYS A 433 -3.57 -44.05 -45.60
N ARG A 434 -4.51 -44.92 -45.21
CA ARG A 434 -5.82 -44.98 -45.84
C ARG A 434 -6.69 -43.76 -45.45
N PRO A 435 -7.18 -42.96 -46.40
CA PRO A 435 -8.10 -41.86 -46.10
C PRO A 435 -9.44 -42.35 -45.53
N GLU A 436 -10.04 -41.57 -44.63
CA GLU A 436 -11.37 -41.88 -44.09
C GLU A 436 -12.43 -41.83 -45.18
N GLY A 437 -13.27 -42.87 -45.27
CA GLY A 437 -14.34 -42.97 -46.27
C GLY A 437 -13.91 -43.53 -47.64
N LEU A 438 -12.64 -43.95 -47.81
CA LEU A 438 -12.23 -44.69 -49.00
C LEU A 438 -12.89 -46.08 -49.02
N ASP A 439 -13.42 -46.49 -50.16
CA ASP A 439 -14.10 -47.78 -50.37
C ASP A 439 -13.10 -48.96 -50.27
N GLU A 440 -13.46 -50.02 -49.54
CA GLU A 440 -12.64 -51.21 -49.26
C GLU A 440 -12.13 -51.92 -50.53
N GLN A 441 -12.74 -51.65 -51.68
CA GLN A 441 -12.27 -52.15 -52.98
C GLN A 441 -10.88 -51.63 -53.42
N TYR A 442 -10.38 -50.53 -52.83
CA TYR A 442 -9.08 -49.92 -53.16
C TYR A 442 -8.03 -50.21 -52.08
N GLY A 443 -6.75 -50.22 -52.46
CA GLY A 443 -5.60 -50.55 -51.60
C GLY A 443 -5.12 -52.01 -51.76
N MET A 444 -4.41 -52.52 -50.75
CA MET A 444 -3.93 -53.91 -50.74
C MET A 444 -5.07 -54.90 -50.47
N ARG A 445 -5.30 -55.85 -51.40
CA ARG A 445 -6.24 -56.97 -51.25
C ARG A 445 -5.68 -58.23 -51.91
N ASP A 446 -5.76 -59.37 -51.21
CA ASP A 446 -5.33 -60.68 -51.72
C ASP A 446 -3.89 -60.68 -52.29
N GLY A 447 -2.98 -59.89 -51.69
CA GLY A 447 -1.58 -59.77 -52.12
C GLY A 447 -1.34 -58.87 -53.34
N ARG A 448 -2.37 -58.15 -53.83
CA ARG A 448 -2.27 -57.19 -54.94
C ARG A 448 -2.78 -55.82 -54.55
N TYR A 449 -2.31 -54.80 -55.25
CA TYR A 449 -2.67 -53.40 -55.01
C TYR A 449 -3.67 -52.89 -56.06
N TYR A 450 -4.74 -52.24 -55.60
CA TYR A 450 -5.75 -51.60 -56.44
C TYR A 450 -5.73 -50.07 -56.23
N LEU A 451 -5.52 -49.33 -57.31
CA LEU A 451 -5.41 -47.86 -57.28
C LEU A 451 -6.78 -47.20 -57.02
N SER A 452 -6.80 -46.12 -56.24
CA SER A 452 -7.99 -45.27 -56.09
C SER A 452 -8.15 -44.28 -57.26
N PRO A 453 -9.35 -43.71 -57.47
CA PRO A 453 -9.57 -42.67 -58.48
C PRO A 453 -8.61 -41.48 -58.37
N GLU A 454 -8.26 -41.06 -57.16
CA GLU A 454 -7.34 -39.96 -56.86
C GLU A 454 -5.89 -40.34 -57.20
N GLN A 455 -5.47 -41.56 -56.83
CA GLN A 455 -4.15 -42.09 -57.17
C GLN A 455 -3.96 -42.20 -58.69
N ALA A 456 -4.94 -42.77 -59.40
CA ALA A 456 -4.89 -42.91 -60.85
C ALA A 456 -4.79 -41.53 -61.54
N GLN A 457 -5.51 -40.52 -61.04
CA GLN A 457 -5.38 -39.15 -61.53
C GLN A 457 -3.98 -38.59 -61.28
N ALA A 458 -3.44 -38.75 -60.07
CA ALA A 458 -2.11 -38.29 -59.71
C ALA A 458 -0.99 -38.98 -60.51
N ILE A 459 -1.18 -40.24 -60.93
CA ILE A 459 -0.27 -40.99 -61.81
C ILE A 459 -0.30 -40.40 -63.22
N LEU A 460 -1.48 -40.11 -63.77
CA LEU A 460 -1.63 -39.52 -65.10
C LEU A 460 -1.03 -38.10 -65.19
N GLU A 461 -0.94 -37.40 -64.06
CA GLU A 461 -0.33 -36.07 -63.96
C GLU A 461 1.20 -36.09 -63.73
N LEU A 462 1.80 -37.29 -63.61
CA LEU A 462 3.25 -37.42 -63.46
C LEU A 462 3.98 -36.86 -64.69
N ARG A 463 5.05 -36.12 -64.42
CA ARG A 463 5.91 -35.53 -65.47
C ARG A 463 7.12 -36.43 -65.71
N LEU A 464 7.60 -36.49 -66.96
CA LEU A 464 8.71 -37.37 -67.37
C LEU A 464 9.99 -37.22 -66.52
N HIS A 465 10.29 -36.03 -65.99
CA HIS A 465 11.47 -35.86 -65.13
C HIS A 465 11.38 -36.60 -63.78
N ARG A 466 10.17 -36.97 -63.33
CA ARG A 466 9.93 -37.77 -62.12
C ARG A 466 10.20 -39.27 -62.31
N LEU A 467 10.52 -39.71 -63.53
CA LEU A 467 10.79 -41.11 -63.87
C LEU A 467 12.29 -41.48 -63.82
N THR A 468 13.14 -40.57 -63.32
CA THR A 468 14.58 -40.87 -63.13
C THR A 468 14.78 -41.71 -61.85
N GLY A 469 15.84 -42.52 -61.81
CA GLY A 469 16.14 -43.35 -60.62
C GLY A 469 16.28 -42.54 -59.32
N LEU A 470 16.87 -41.35 -59.39
CA LEU A 470 16.99 -40.42 -58.26
C LEU A 470 15.64 -39.91 -57.75
N GLU A 471 14.68 -39.64 -58.64
CA GLU A 471 13.34 -39.19 -58.25
C GLU A 471 12.51 -40.34 -57.66
N HIS A 472 12.75 -41.58 -58.11
CA HIS A 472 12.15 -42.77 -57.49
C HIS A 472 12.62 -42.94 -56.04
N GLU A 473 13.92 -42.86 -55.78
CA GLU A 473 14.46 -42.93 -54.41
C GLU A 473 13.91 -41.81 -53.52
N LYS A 474 13.86 -40.57 -54.02
CA LYS A 474 13.29 -39.44 -53.28
C LYS A 474 11.82 -39.65 -52.89
N LEU A 475 11.00 -40.21 -53.79
CA LEU A 475 9.59 -40.47 -53.50
C LEU A 475 9.41 -41.56 -52.46
N LEU A 476 10.24 -42.61 -52.49
CA LEU A 476 10.22 -43.65 -51.46
C LEU A 476 10.67 -43.11 -50.10
N THR A 477 11.70 -42.26 -50.07
CA THR A 477 12.13 -41.57 -48.84
C THR A 477 11.03 -40.65 -48.31
N GLU A 478 10.43 -39.82 -49.17
CA GLU A 478 9.30 -38.94 -48.78
C GLU A 478 8.13 -39.77 -48.23
N TYR A 479 7.80 -40.90 -48.86
CA TYR A 479 6.76 -41.79 -48.35
C TYR A 479 7.11 -42.38 -46.98
N GLN A 480 8.35 -42.80 -46.77
CA GLN A 480 8.81 -43.29 -45.47
C GLN A 480 8.73 -42.19 -44.39
N GLU A 481 9.18 -40.98 -44.68
CA GLU A 481 9.08 -39.84 -43.75
C GLU A 481 7.62 -39.53 -43.38
N ILE A 482 6.70 -39.61 -44.36
CA ILE A 482 5.27 -39.44 -44.10
C ILE A 482 4.71 -40.58 -43.22
N LEU A 483 5.15 -41.82 -43.41
CA LEU A 483 4.74 -42.95 -42.55
C LEU A 483 5.23 -42.75 -41.11
N GLU A 484 6.48 -42.34 -40.93
CA GLU A 484 7.04 -42.01 -39.61
C GLU A 484 6.27 -40.85 -38.96
N GLN A 485 5.94 -39.80 -39.74
CA GLN A 485 5.13 -38.68 -39.28
C GLN A 485 3.72 -39.12 -38.86
N ILE A 486 3.04 -39.96 -39.64
CA ILE A 486 1.72 -40.51 -39.30
C ILE A 486 1.80 -41.31 -38.00
N GLY A 487 2.84 -42.13 -37.83
CA GLY A 487 3.09 -42.89 -36.62
C GLY A 487 3.19 -42.00 -35.38
N GLU A 488 3.99 -40.92 -35.46
CA GLU A 488 4.14 -39.96 -34.36
C GLU A 488 2.84 -39.19 -34.08
N LEU A 489 2.11 -38.76 -35.11
CA LEU A 489 0.83 -38.06 -34.95
C LEU A 489 -0.23 -38.95 -34.29
N ILE A 490 -0.30 -40.23 -34.66
CA ILE A 490 -1.17 -41.22 -34.00
C ILE A 490 -0.72 -41.43 -32.55
N HIS A 491 0.59 -41.51 -32.29
CA HIS A 491 1.11 -41.64 -30.93
C HIS A 491 0.71 -40.44 -30.06
N ILE A 492 0.82 -39.21 -30.56
CA ILE A 492 0.39 -37.98 -29.87
C ILE A 492 -1.12 -38.03 -29.56
N LEU A 493 -1.96 -38.50 -30.50
CA LEU A 493 -3.42 -38.57 -30.28
C LEU A 493 -3.85 -39.69 -29.32
N THR A 494 -3.08 -40.77 -29.23
CA THR A 494 -3.41 -41.94 -28.42
C THR A 494 -2.78 -41.91 -27.03
N SER A 495 -1.67 -41.18 -26.85
CA SER A 495 -0.98 -41.00 -25.58
C SER A 495 -1.24 -39.60 -25.01
N PRO A 496 -2.06 -39.47 -23.95
CA PRO A 496 -2.23 -38.20 -23.25
C PRO A 496 -0.92 -37.63 -22.71
N GLU A 497 0.00 -38.50 -22.28
CA GLU A 497 1.33 -38.09 -21.79
C GLU A 497 2.13 -37.41 -22.90
N ARG A 498 2.19 -38.01 -24.10
CA ARG A 498 2.92 -37.44 -25.24
C ARG A 498 2.33 -36.09 -25.67
N LEU A 499 1.00 -35.95 -25.64
CA LEU A 499 0.35 -34.67 -25.94
C LEU A 499 0.78 -33.58 -24.95
N LEU A 500 0.88 -33.91 -23.66
CA LEU A 500 1.33 -32.96 -22.63
C LEU A 500 2.83 -32.63 -22.76
N GLU A 501 3.66 -33.59 -23.16
CA GLU A 501 5.07 -33.34 -23.48
C GLU A 501 5.20 -32.32 -24.61
N VAL A 502 4.45 -32.48 -25.70
CA VAL A 502 4.46 -31.52 -26.82
C VAL A 502 4.03 -30.12 -26.35
N ILE A 503 3.00 -30.03 -25.51
CA ILE A 503 2.57 -28.74 -24.94
C ILE A 503 3.68 -28.15 -24.06
N ARG A 504 4.35 -28.97 -23.22
CA ARG A 504 5.47 -28.53 -22.39
C ARG A 504 6.61 -27.98 -23.24
N GLU A 505 7.06 -28.73 -24.23
CA GLU A 505 8.14 -28.33 -25.13
C GLU A 505 7.84 -26.98 -25.81
N GLU A 506 6.59 -26.78 -26.26
CA GLU A 506 6.16 -25.52 -26.85
C GLU A 506 6.14 -24.36 -25.83
N LEU A 507 5.65 -24.58 -24.61
CA LEU A 507 5.61 -23.55 -23.56
C LEU A 507 7.02 -23.18 -23.09
N GLU A 508 7.92 -24.17 -22.94
CA GLU A 508 9.33 -23.95 -22.60
C GLU A 508 10.03 -23.16 -23.70
N LYS A 509 9.74 -23.44 -24.97
CA LYS A 509 10.25 -22.64 -26.09
C LYS A 509 9.74 -21.21 -26.03
N VAL A 510 8.44 -20.98 -25.79
CA VAL A 510 7.89 -19.62 -25.63
C VAL A 510 8.56 -18.88 -24.47
N LYS A 511 8.77 -19.56 -23.34
CA LYS A 511 9.50 -19.00 -22.19
C LYS A 511 10.94 -18.65 -22.55
N ALA A 512 11.64 -19.49 -23.32
CA ALA A 512 13.02 -19.24 -23.75
C ALA A 512 13.11 -18.08 -24.75
N ASP A 513 12.15 -17.97 -25.67
CA ASP A 513 12.16 -16.96 -26.75
C ASP A 513 11.71 -15.56 -26.27
N PHE A 514 10.84 -15.48 -25.25
CA PHE A 514 10.17 -14.24 -24.84
C PHE A 514 10.20 -13.94 -23.34
N GLY A 515 10.84 -14.79 -22.53
CA GLY A 515 10.97 -14.58 -21.09
C GLY A 515 11.82 -13.35 -20.77
N ASP A 516 11.44 -12.64 -19.70
CA ASP A 516 12.17 -11.49 -19.18
C ASP A 516 12.11 -11.44 -17.65
N GLU A 517 12.97 -10.59 -17.07
CA GLU A 517 13.06 -10.40 -15.63
C GLU A 517 11.84 -9.62 -15.10
N ARG A 518 11.49 -9.88 -13.83
CA ARG A 518 10.44 -9.17 -13.11
C ARG A 518 10.84 -7.70 -12.92
N ARG A 519 9.89 -6.78 -13.13
CA ARG A 519 10.10 -5.34 -12.96
C ARG A 519 9.58 -4.83 -11.62
N THR A 520 8.37 -5.24 -11.25
CA THR A 520 7.72 -4.79 -10.02
C THR A 520 8.28 -5.51 -8.80
N GLU A 521 8.58 -4.74 -7.75
CA GLU A 521 9.00 -5.26 -6.44
C GLU A 521 7.78 -5.50 -5.53
N ILE A 522 7.79 -6.57 -4.74
CA ILE A 522 6.73 -6.90 -3.79
C ILE A 522 7.29 -6.87 -2.37
N VAL A 523 6.82 -5.93 -1.56
CA VAL A 523 7.11 -5.88 -0.13
C VAL A 523 6.03 -6.67 0.60
N ALA A 524 6.44 -7.71 1.33
CA ALA A 524 5.51 -8.69 1.90
C ALA A 524 4.58 -8.07 2.96
N SER A 525 5.16 -7.29 3.88
CA SER A 525 4.43 -6.59 4.94
C SER A 525 3.94 -5.24 4.43
N GLN A 526 2.67 -4.95 4.68
CA GLN A 526 2.12 -3.64 4.39
C GLN A 526 2.75 -2.62 5.34
N VAL A 527 3.50 -1.66 4.79
CA VAL A 527 3.99 -0.50 5.54
C VAL A 527 2.90 0.55 5.50
N ASP A 528 2.04 0.54 6.52
CA ASP A 528 1.01 1.55 6.73
C ASP A 528 1.64 2.83 7.27
N LEU A 529 1.25 3.97 6.68
CA LEU A 529 1.66 5.27 7.17
C LEU A 529 0.76 5.67 8.32
N THR A 530 1.35 5.86 9.50
CA THR A 530 0.69 6.46 10.64
C THR A 530 0.76 7.98 10.55
N ILE A 531 -0.06 8.69 11.33
CA ILE A 531 0.02 10.16 11.39
C ILE A 531 1.39 10.62 11.92
N ALA A 532 2.05 9.82 12.76
CA ALA A 532 3.40 10.11 13.22
C ALA A 532 4.40 10.15 12.06
N ASP A 533 4.35 9.20 11.14
CA ASP A 533 5.29 9.13 10.01
C ASP A 533 5.21 10.33 9.05
N LEU A 534 4.18 11.17 9.22
CA LEU A 534 3.95 12.40 8.46
C LEU A 534 4.46 13.66 9.19
N ILE A 535 4.97 13.53 10.40
CA ILE A 535 5.34 14.64 11.28
C ILE A 535 6.78 14.49 11.72
N THR A 536 7.59 15.51 11.45
CA THR A 536 8.99 15.55 11.87
C THR A 536 9.11 15.57 13.40
N GLU A 537 10.06 14.80 13.92
CA GLU A 537 10.40 14.87 15.34
C GLU A 537 11.05 16.21 15.66
N GLU A 538 10.46 16.94 16.60
CA GLU A 538 11.02 18.20 17.11
C GLU A 538 10.53 18.48 18.54
N GLU A 539 11.28 19.29 19.27
CA GLU A 539 10.85 19.75 20.59
C GLU A 539 9.76 20.81 20.48
N ARG A 540 8.65 20.58 21.18
CA ARG A 540 7.50 21.48 21.23
C ARG A 540 7.18 21.89 22.66
N VAL A 541 6.79 23.14 22.82
CA VAL A 541 6.23 23.66 24.08
C VAL A 541 4.72 23.47 24.03
N VAL A 542 4.19 22.68 24.97
CA VAL A 542 2.76 22.45 25.15
C VAL A 542 2.27 23.29 26.32
N THR A 543 1.21 24.05 26.07
CA THR A 543 0.58 24.90 27.11
C THR A 543 -0.91 24.62 27.22
N ILE A 544 -1.39 24.50 28.45
CA ILE A 544 -2.82 24.47 28.79
C ILE A 544 -3.13 25.71 29.63
N SER A 545 -4.14 26.49 29.21
CA SER A 545 -4.59 27.67 29.94
C SER A 545 -5.62 27.34 31.01
N HIS A 546 -5.80 28.26 31.95
CA HIS A 546 -6.82 28.13 33.00
C HIS A 546 -8.25 28.07 32.45
N GLY A 547 -8.52 28.79 31.35
CA GLY A 547 -9.76 28.71 30.59
C GLY A 547 -9.97 27.37 29.88
N GLY A 548 -9.05 26.42 30.02
CA GLY A 548 -9.14 25.08 29.43
C GLY A 548 -8.79 25.04 27.95
N TYR A 549 -7.94 25.95 27.46
CA TYR A 549 -7.45 25.91 26.07
C TYR A 549 -6.06 25.28 26.00
N ALA A 550 -5.87 24.34 25.07
CA ALA A 550 -4.59 23.71 24.81
C ALA A 550 -4.01 24.17 23.46
N LYS A 551 -2.68 24.33 23.42
CA LYS A 551 -1.91 24.57 22.20
C LYS A 551 -0.49 24.03 22.31
N SER A 552 0.11 23.76 21.15
CA SER A 552 1.54 23.47 21.00
C SER A 552 2.22 24.51 20.10
N GLN A 553 3.53 24.68 20.25
CA GLN A 553 4.36 25.50 19.37
C GLN A 553 5.81 24.98 19.38
N PRO A 554 6.57 25.09 18.28
CA PRO A 554 7.99 24.73 18.26
C PRO A 554 8.80 25.51 19.31
N LEU A 555 9.79 24.86 19.94
CA LEU A 555 10.62 25.50 20.97
C LEU A 555 11.36 26.73 20.45
N SER A 556 11.84 26.70 19.20
CA SER A 556 12.50 27.83 18.55
C SER A 556 11.60 29.06 18.42
N ALA A 557 10.32 28.87 18.11
CA ALA A 557 9.33 29.94 18.02
C ALA A 557 8.99 30.54 19.40
N TYR A 558 9.17 29.75 20.46
CA TYR A 558 9.01 30.20 21.84
C TYR A 558 10.24 31.01 22.33
N ASN A 559 11.46 30.56 22.01
CA ASN A 559 12.73 31.12 22.49
C ASN A 559 13.23 32.37 21.74
N ALA A 560 12.68 32.74 20.59
CA ALA A 560 13.15 33.85 19.73
C ALA A 560 13.07 35.28 20.34
N GLN A 561 12.93 35.44 21.65
CA GLN A 561 13.06 36.70 22.38
C GLN A 561 14.16 36.59 23.44
N ARG A 562 15.38 37.08 23.14
CA ARG A 562 16.36 37.48 24.16
C ARG A 562 16.87 38.92 23.96
N ARG A 563 17.13 39.56 25.10
CA ARG A 563 17.66 40.92 25.40
C ARG A 563 16.78 42.15 25.12
N GLY A 564 16.20 42.70 26.21
CA GLY A 564 15.92 44.14 26.32
C GLY A 564 14.47 44.62 26.31
N GLY A 565 13.48 43.73 26.35
CA GLY A 565 12.07 44.11 26.43
C GLY A 565 11.65 44.58 27.82
N ARG A 566 11.82 45.87 28.13
CA ARG A 566 11.24 46.52 29.32
C ARG A 566 9.75 46.18 29.43
N GLY A 567 9.37 45.49 30.51
CA GLY A 567 7.98 45.36 30.95
C GLY A 567 7.34 46.73 31.09
N LYS A 568 6.57 47.14 30.07
CA LYS A 568 5.62 48.23 30.19
C LYS A 568 4.38 47.66 30.86
N ALA A 569 3.99 48.29 31.96
CA ALA A 569 2.76 48.04 32.72
C ALA A 569 1.57 47.72 31.80
N ALA A 570 1.08 46.49 31.87
CA ALA A 570 -0.22 46.12 31.33
C ALA A 570 -1.30 46.76 32.21
N THR A 571 -1.56 48.03 31.95
CA THR A 571 -2.65 48.76 32.57
C THR A 571 -3.94 48.33 31.87
N GLY A 572 -4.69 47.43 32.52
CA GLY A 572 -6.14 47.30 32.39
C GLY A 572 -6.70 46.42 31.26
N VAL A 573 -6.81 45.11 31.48
CA VAL A 573 -7.89 44.25 30.97
C VAL A 573 -8.17 43.15 32.01
N LYS A 574 -9.42 42.96 32.41
CA LYS A 574 -9.85 42.04 33.50
C LYS A 574 -9.94 40.55 33.11
N ASP A 575 -9.66 40.20 31.85
CA ASP A 575 -9.93 38.87 31.28
C ASP A 575 -8.72 38.29 30.54
N GLU A 576 -7.52 38.30 31.14
CA GLU A 576 -6.37 37.58 30.59
C GLU A 576 -6.37 36.12 31.07
N ASP A 577 -6.58 35.20 30.12
CA ASP A 577 -6.41 33.76 30.32
C ASP A 577 -4.90 33.45 30.41
N PHE A 578 -4.47 32.85 31.52
CA PHE A 578 -3.07 32.56 31.80
C PHE A 578 -2.76 31.06 31.62
N VAL A 579 -1.49 30.72 31.48
CA VAL A 579 -1.03 29.33 31.31
C VAL A 579 -1.01 28.65 32.69
N GLU A 580 -1.78 27.57 32.84
CA GLU A 580 -1.85 26.74 34.06
C GLU A 580 -0.88 25.55 34.01
N HIS A 581 -0.68 24.96 32.82
CA HIS A 581 0.32 23.92 32.63
C HIS A 581 1.24 24.23 31.45
N LEU A 582 2.54 24.03 31.64
CA LEU A 582 3.58 24.16 30.62
C LEU A 582 4.49 22.93 30.68
N LEU A 583 4.82 22.38 29.52
CA LEU A 583 5.75 21.27 29.37
C LEU A 583 6.48 21.40 28.03
N VAL A 584 7.77 21.09 28.00
CA VAL A 584 8.52 20.87 26.76
C VAL A 584 8.58 19.38 26.51
N ALA A 585 8.13 18.94 25.34
CA ALA A 585 8.09 17.53 24.97
C ALA A 585 8.42 17.37 23.47
N ASN A 586 8.99 16.23 23.10
CA ASN A 586 9.12 15.85 21.69
C ASN A 586 7.71 15.73 21.06
N SER A 587 7.57 16.11 19.78
CA SER A 587 6.31 16.07 19.03
C SER A 587 5.63 14.70 19.05
N HIS A 588 6.40 13.60 19.18
CA HIS A 588 5.89 12.23 19.25
C HIS A 588 5.68 11.70 20.66
N ALA A 589 6.14 12.42 21.68
CA ALA A 589 5.98 12.02 23.08
C ALA A 589 4.48 11.90 23.44
N THR A 590 4.17 10.96 24.35
CA THR A 590 2.81 10.81 24.86
C THR A 590 2.61 11.62 26.13
N LEU A 591 1.51 12.35 26.18
CA LEU A 591 1.07 13.15 27.31
C LEU A 591 -0.09 12.45 28.04
N LEU A 592 0.06 12.23 29.34
CA LEU A 592 -1.00 11.81 30.24
C LEU A 592 -1.68 13.04 30.85
N LEU A 593 -2.97 13.19 30.57
CA LEU A 593 -3.79 14.31 31.02
C LEU A 593 -4.77 13.81 32.10
N PHE A 594 -4.48 14.12 33.37
CA PHE A 594 -5.28 13.69 34.52
C PHE A 594 -6.38 14.70 34.82
N SER A 595 -7.61 14.23 34.98
CA SER A 595 -8.76 15.09 35.24
C SER A 595 -9.16 15.16 36.72
N SER A 596 -9.89 16.21 37.08
CA SER A 596 -10.45 16.42 38.43
C SER A 596 -11.42 15.32 38.87
N LYS A 597 -11.97 14.53 37.92
CA LYS A 597 -12.83 13.37 38.16
C LYS A 597 -12.05 12.05 38.34
N GLY A 598 -10.72 12.11 38.39
CA GLY A 598 -9.87 10.94 38.59
C GLY A 598 -9.73 10.06 37.34
N LYS A 599 -9.98 10.62 36.15
CA LYS A 599 -9.70 9.97 34.87
C LYS A 599 -8.35 10.40 34.32
N VAL A 600 -7.81 9.61 33.40
CA VAL A 600 -6.62 9.92 32.63
C VAL A 600 -6.89 9.72 31.14
N TYR A 601 -6.35 10.63 30.34
CA TYR A 601 -6.43 10.64 28.88
C TYR A 601 -5.03 10.70 28.27
N TRP A 602 -4.88 10.22 27.03
CA TRP A 602 -3.61 10.24 26.30
C TRP A 602 -3.74 11.14 25.09
N LYS A 603 -2.71 11.94 24.84
CA LYS A 603 -2.51 12.65 23.58
C LYS A 603 -1.04 12.66 23.22
N ARG A 604 -0.72 12.41 21.95
CA ARG A 604 0.62 12.73 21.45
C ARG A 604 0.78 14.23 21.32
N THR A 605 1.98 14.74 21.55
CA THR A 605 2.26 16.18 21.53
C THR A 605 1.79 16.83 20.22
N PHE A 606 1.99 16.18 19.07
CA PHE A 606 1.53 16.70 17.77
C PHE A 606 0.00 16.74 17.59
N GLU A 607 -0.76 15.96 18.38
CA GLU A 607 -2.23 16.03 18.35
C GLU A 607 -2.76 17.29 19.05
N ILE A 608 -1.93 17.93 19.88
CA ILE A 608 -2.25 19.23 20.47
C ILE A 608 -2.08 20.29 19.38
N PRO A 609 -3.12 21.08 19.08
CA PRO A 609 -3.15 21.95 17.92
C PRO A 609 -2.05 23.01 18.01
N GLU A 610 -1.34 23.18 16.89
CA GLU A 610 -0.36 24.25 16.76
C GLU A 610 -1.05 25.61 16.69
N ALA A 611 -0.58 26.56 17.48
CA ALA A 611 -1.12 27.91 17.48
C ALA A 611 -0.03 28.93 17.83
N SER A 612 -0.14 30.13 17.26
CA SER A 612 0.77 31.22 17.59
C SER A 612 0.68 31.62 19.06
N ARG A 613 1.71 32.29 19.56
CA ARG A 613 1.77 32.78 20.95
C ARG A 613 0.55 33.61 21.36
N THR A 614 0.01 34.44 20.46
CA THR A 614 -1.15 35.32 20.73
C THR A 614 -2.50 34.61 20.59
N ALA A 615 -2.55 33.44 19.95
CA ALA A 615 -3.76 32.66 19.83
C ALA A 615 -4.04 31.87 21.13
N ARG A 616 -5.32 31.74 21.49
CA ARG A 616 -5.74 31.00 22.70
C ARG A 616 -5.56 29.48 22.56
N GLY A 617 -5.46 28.95 21.34
CA GLY A 617 -5.46 27.50 21.10
C GLY A 617 -6.87 26.94 20.91
N ARG A 618 -7.08 25.64 21.16
CA ARG A 618 -8.40 25.00 21.11
C ARG A 618 -8.89 24.59 22.51
N PRO A 619 -10.21 24.69 22.79
CA PRO A 619 -10.78 24.17 24.02
C PRO A 619 -10.51 22.67 24.20
N LEU A 620 -10.09 22.25 25.39
CA LEU A 620 -9.80 20.85 25.74
C LEU A 620 -11.01 19.94 25.60
N VAL A 621 -12.22 20.46 25.84
CA VAL A 621 -13.48 19.72 25.64
C VAL A 621 -13.71 19.28 24.19
N ASN A 622 -13.00 19.88 23.22
CA ASN A 622 -13.05 19.47 21.82
C ASN A 622 -11.96 18.44 21.48
N LEU A 623 -10.95 18.28 22.33
CA LEU A 623 -9.83 17.35 22.16
C LEU A 623 -10.02 16.06 22.97
N LEU A 624 -10.72 16.15 24.11
CA LEU A 624 -10.94 15.09 25.08
C LEU A 624 -12.44 15.01 25.44
N PRO A 625 -12.98 13.80 25.68
CA PRO A 625 -14.37 13.63 26.12
C PRO A 625 -14.49 13.90 27.63
N LEU A 626 -14.46 15.20 27.99
CA LEU A 626 -14.62 15.69 29.35
C LEU A 626 -16.11 15.82 29.70
N GLU A 627 -16.48 15.45 30.93
CA GLU A 627 -17.81 15.68 31.50
C GLU A 627 -18.02 17.15 31.88
N GLU A 628 -19.27 17.54 32.14
CA GLU A 628 -19.60 18.89 32.59
C GLU A 628 -18.88 19.23 33.90
N GLY A 629 -18.08 20.30 33.89
CA GLY A 629 -17.26 20.74 35.03
C GLY A 629 -15.98 19.90 35.28
N GLU A 630 -15.65 18.95 34.41
CA GLU A 630 -14.39 18.22 34.45
C GLU A 630 -13.25 19.06 33.86
N ARG A 631 -12.15 19.22 34.61
CA ARG A 631 -10.95 19.97 34.19
C ARG A 631 -9.70 19.11 34.31
N ILE A 632 -8.66 19.45 33.56
CA ILE A 632 -7.35 18.83 33.71
C ILE A 632 -6.67 19.39 34.96
N THR A 633 -5.92 18.53 35.65
CA THR A 633 -5.27 18.81 36.94
C THR A 633 -3.77 18.55 36.90
N ALA A 634 -3.32 17.67 36.00
CA ALA A 634 -1.91 17.41 35.75
C ALA A 634 -1.70 16.97 34.30
N MET A 635 -0.57 17.37 33.73
CA MET A 635 -0.06 16.95 32.43
C MET A 635 1.33 16.33 32.64
N LEU A 636 1.47 15.03 32.38
CA LEU A 636 2.72 14.29 32.58
C LEU A 636 3.20 13.72 31.24
N GLN A 637 4.48 13.86 30.93
CA GLN A 637 5.09 13.22 29.76
C GLN A 637 5.50 11.79 30.10
N VAL A 638 5.21 10.85 29.20
CA VAL A 638 5.63 9.46 29.32
C VAL A 638 6.07 8.93 27.96
N ASP A 639 7.06 8.05 27.99
CA ASP A 639 7.44 7.23 26.85
C ASP A 639 6.70 5.88 26.95
N LEU A 640 5.60 5.74 26.21
CA LEU A 640 4.81 4.52 26.22
C LEU A 640 5.54 3.32 25.57
N GLU A 641 6.46 3.56 24.63
CA GLU A 641 7.16 2.49 23.91
C GLU A 641 8.18 1.81 24.83
N SER A 642 8.86 2.60 25.66
CA SER A 642 9.73 2.07 26.73
C SER A 642 8.97 1.23 27.76
N LEU A 643 7.68 1.50 28.00
CA LEU A 643 6.85 0.79 28.99
C LEU A 643 6.23 -0.51 28.46
N GLY A 644 6.16 -0.69 27.13
CA GLY A 644 5.56 -1.87 26.50
C GLY A 644 6.50 -3.07 26.40
N GLN A 645 7.82 -2.84 26.36
CA GLN A 645 8.81 -3.92 26.26
C GLN A 645 8.95 -4.76 27.55
N ASP A 646 8.61 -4.19 28.70
CA ASP A 646 8.70 -4.89 30.00
C ASP A 646 7.53 -5.86 30.26
N GLU A 647 6.39 -5.76 29.55
CA GLU A 647 5.26 -6.68 29.70
C GLU A 647 5.48 -8.04 28.98
N GLU A 648 6.23 -8.08 27.87
CA GLU A 648 6.49 -9.34 27.14
C GLU A 648 7.30 -10.36 27.96
N LEU A 649 8.01 -9.93 29.00
CA LEU A 649 8.75 -10.80 29.92
C LEU A 649 7.91 -11.34 31.09
N LEU A 650 6.71 -10.79 31.33
CA LEU A 650 5.83 -11.14 32.46
C LEU A 650 4.62 -12.00 32.06
N ASP A 651 4.26 -12.02 30.78
CA ASP A 651 3.10 -12.76 30.25
C ASP A 651 3.29 -14.30 30.19
N GLU A 652 4.47 -14.85 30.51
CA GLU A 652 4.69 -16.32 30.54
C GLU A 652 4.15 -17.01 31.81
N GLN A 653 3.67 -16.29 32.84
CA GLN A 653 3.26 -16.91 34.12
C GLN A 653 1.77 -16.82 34.49
N ASP A 654 0.94 -16.04 33.79
CA ASP A 654 -0.44 -15.77 34.25
C ASP A 654 -1.56 -16.37 33.37
N ASP A 655 -1.22 -17.34 32.51
CA ASP A 655 -2.18 -17.98 31.59
C ASP A 655 -2.90 -19.21 32.19
N SER A 656 -3.10 -19.21 33.52
CA SER A 656 -3.96 -20.21 34.18
C SER A 656 -4.77 -19.59 35.31
N ILE A 657 -5.87 -18.93 34.99
CA ILE A 657 -7.18 -19.05 35.67
C ILE A 657 -8.24 -18.50 34.70
N LEU A 658 -8.89 -19.42 33.98
CA LEU A 658 -10.25 -19.21 33.48
C LEU A 658 -11.18 -19.79 34.53
N GLU A 659 -11.89 -18.93 35.26
CA GLU A 659 -13.07 -19.35 36.02
C GLU A 659 -14.32 -18.65 35.50
N GLY A 660 -15.19 -19.46 34.93
CA GLY A 660 -16.62 -19.28 35.09
C GLY A 660 -17.15 -20.42 35.94
N GLU A 661 -17.39 -20.19 37.23
CA GLU A 661 -18.50 -20.84 37.93
C GLU A 661 -18.89 -20.04 39.18
N LEU A 662 -20.17 -19.65 39.23
CA LEU A 662 -20.83 -19.06 40.38
C LEU A 662 -21.19 -20.18 41.36
N VAL A 663 -20.67 -20.14 42.59
CA VAL A 663 -21.26 -20.87 43.72
C VAL A 663 -21.37 -19.97 44.95
N ALA A 664 -22.48 -20.17 45.65
CA ALA A 664 -23.04 -19.35 46.70
C ALA A 664 -22.28 -19.38 48.04
N LEU A 665 -22.61 -18.36 48.83
CA LEU A 665 -22.28 -18.10 50.24
C LEU A 665 -22.31 -19.35 51.13
N ASP A 666 -21.33 -19.44 52.04
CA ASP A 666 -21.61 -19.85 53.42
C ASP A 666 -20.62 -19.22 54.42
N GLU A 667 -21.13 -18.97 55.62
CA GLU A 667 -20.47 -18.32 56.75
C GLU A 667 -19.50 -19.27 57.50
N THR A 668 -18.47 -18.71 58.15
CA THR A 668 -18.09 -18.89 59.59
C THR A 668 -16.58 -18.97 59.89
N GLU A 669 -16.28 -18.41 61.07
CA GLU A 669 -15.18 -18.62 62.03
C GLU A 669 -13.89 -17.77 61.94
N GLU A 670 -13.74 -16.98 63.01
CA GLU A 670 -12.52 -16.33 63.48
C GLU A 670 -11.47 -17.38 63.90
N SER A 671 -10.21 -17.16 63.53
CA SER A 671 -9.09 -17.50 64.43
C SER A 671 -7.91 -16.55 64.19
N GLU A 672 -7.43 -15.96 65.29
CA GLU A 672 -6.22 -15.15 65.35
C GLU A 672 -4.99 -16.07 65.27
N THR A 673 -4.06 -15.80 64.34
CA THR A 673 -2.64 -16.12 64.55
C THR A 673 -1.75 -15.12 63.81
N GLU A 674 -0.86 -14.55 64.63
CA GLU A 674 0.39 -13.82 64.45
C GLU A 674 0.88 -13.48 63.03
N GLN A 675 1.21 -12.18 62.89
CA GLN A 675 1.85 -11.53 61.76
C GLN A 675 3.29 -12.03 61.57
N GLU A 676 3.59 -12.63 60.41
CA GLU A 676 4.91 -12.54 59.80
C GLU A 676 4.81 -11.66 58.56
N GLN A 677 5.67 -10.64 58.51
CA GLN A 677 5.81 -9.71 57.39
C GLN A 677 6.41 -10.46 56.20
N GLU A 678 5.61 -10.75 55.18
CA GLU A 678 6.15 -10.97 53.84
C GLU A 678 6.60 -9.62 53.28
N GLU A 679 7.91 -9.39 53.25
CA GLU A 679 8.54 -8.39 52.40
C GLU A 679 8.27 -8.78 50.94
N ALA A 680 7.23 -8.22 50.34
CA ALA A 680 7.02 -8.30 48.91
C ALA A 680 8.20 -7.62 48.18
N GLU A 681 8.84 -8.35 47.26
CA GLU A 681 9.88 -7.82 46.37
C GLU A 681 9.39 -6.51 45.72
N GLU A 682 10.12 -5.41 45.97
CA GLU A 682 9.76 -4.09 45.45
C GLU A 682 9.95 -4.06 43.91
N PRO A 683 8.92 -3.69 43.13
CA PRO A 683 9.13 -3.41 41.71
C PRO A 683 9.99 -2.15 41.60
N THR A 684 11.18 -2.30 41.04
CA THR A 684 12.03 -1.21 40.55
C THR A 684 11.37 -0.62 39.29
N GLY A 685 10.46 0.33 39.45
CA GLY A 685 9.76 0.95 38.33
C GLY A 685 9.12 2.28 38.69
N ALA A 686 8.77 3.08 37.69
CA ALA A 686 8.10 4.36 37.89
C ALA A 686 6.64 4.17 38.34
N TYR A 687 6.16 5.06 39.21
CA TYR A 687 4.80 5.09 39.72
C TYR A 687 4.14 6.44 39.45
N VAL A 688 2.83 6.43 39.22
CA VAL A 688 1.99 7.64 39.28
C VAL A 688 1.46 7.78 40.70
N PHE A 689 1.91 8.82 41.40
CA PHE A 689 1.41 9.21 42.71
C PHE A 689 0.32 10.28 42.56
N MET A 690 -0.83 10.07 43.18
CA MET A 690 -2.02 10.91 43.06
C MET A 690 -2.51 11.36 44.44
N ALA A 691 -3.07 12.56 44.52
CA ALA A 691 -3.68 13.10 45.74
C ALA A 691 -5.06 13.74 45.46
N THR A 692 -5.99 13.58 46.41
CA THR A 692 -7.34 14.16 46.36
C THR A 692 -7.54 15.30 47.35
N ALA A 693 -8.55 16.14 47.10
CA ALA A 693 -8.91 17.24 47.98
C ALA A 693 -9.23 16.78 49.42
N LYS A 694 -9.81 15.59 49.62
CA LYS A 694 -10.10 15.03 50.95
C LYS A 694 -8.91 14.36 51.66
N GLY A 695 -7.69 14.47 51.12
CA GLY A 695 -6.48 13.95 51.79
C GLY A 695 -6.19 12.47 51.51
N THR A 696 -6.86 11.87 50.53
CA THR A 696 -6.58 10.52 50.06
C THR A 696 -5.42 10.57 49.06
N VAL A 697 -4.49 9.63 49.17
CA VAL A 697 -3.38 9.48 48.23
C VAL A 697 -3.31 8.06 47.69
N LYS A 698 -2.75 7.93 46.50
CA LYS A 698 -2.61 6.63 45.84
C LYS A 698 -1.36 6.58 45.00
N LYS A 699 -0.67 5.44 45.06
CA LYS A 699 0.44 5.09 44.20
C LYS A 699 0.02 3.95 43.27
N THR A 700 0.16 4.16 41.96
CA THR A 700 -0.18 3.17 40.93
C THR A 700 1.03 2.95 40.02
N PRO A 701 1.40 1.71 39.66
CA PRO A 701 2.49 1.47 38.72
C PRO A 701 2.23 2.17 37.38
N LEU A 702 3.26 2.78 36.79
CA LEU A 702 3.13 3.51 35.53
C LEU A 702 2.71 2.59 34.37
N SER A 703 3.14 1.32 34.39
CA SER A 703 2.74 0.29 33.42
C SER A 703 1.23 0.11 33.30
N GLN A 704 0.45 0.36 34.37
CA GLN A 704 -1.02 0.29 34.28
C GLN A 704 -1.64 1.37 33.39
N PHE A 705 -0.86 2.34 32.90
CA PHE A 705 -1.29 3.38 31.97
C PHE A 705 -0.75 3.15 30.54
N SER A 706 -0.16 1.99 30.25
CA SER A 706 0.44 1.64 28.95
C SER A 706 -0.58 1.54 27.80
N ARG A 707 -1.83 1.15 28.10
CA ARG A 707 -2.88 0.87 27.08
C ARG A 707 -3.89 2.03 26.98
N PRO A 708 -3.73 2.96 26.02
CA PRO A 708 -4.63 4.10 25.87
C PRO A 708 -6.04 3.71 25.43
N ARG A 709 -7.05 4.48 25.85
CA ARG A 709 -8.44 4.35 25.37
C ARG A 709 -9.02 5.73 25.07
N ASN A 710 -9.80 5.84 23.98
CA ASN A 710 -10.44 7.11 23.58
C ASN A 710 -11.38 7.68 24.65
N SER A 711 -12.04 6.83 25.45
CA SER A 711 -12.92 7.25 26.55
C SER A 711 -12.17 7.73 27.80
N GLY A 712 -10.84 7.63 27.82
CA GLY A 712 -10.04 7.70 29.04
C GLY A 712 -10.14 6.43 29.89
N LEU A 713 -9.31 6.35 30.93
CA LEU A 713 -9.38 5.32 31.97
C LEU A 713 -9.58 5.97 33.34
N ILE A 714 -10.15 5.20 34.28
CA ILE A 714 -10.20 5.61 35.68
C ILE A 714 -8.80 5.41 36.26
N ALA A 715 -8.12 6.50 36.66
CA ALA A 715 -6.85 6.45 37.37
C ALA A 715 -7.06 6.30 38.90
N LEU A 716 -8.14 6.89 39.40
CA LEU A 716 -8.51 6.91 40.81
C LEU A 716 -10.03 6.97 40.95
N ARG A 717 -10.63 6.05 41.70
CA ARG A 717 -12.06 6.14 42.06
C ARG A 717 -12.22 7.12 43.22
N LEU A 718 -12.90 8.23 42.97
CA LEU A 718 -13.18 9.27 43.95
C LEU A 718 -14.41 8.96 44.81
N GLU A 719 -14.43 9.50 46.02
CA GLU A 719 -15.63 9.53 46.86
C GLU A 719 -16.56 10.68 46.45
N GLU A 720 -17.82 10.62 46.86
CA GLU A 720 -18.79 11.67 46.55
C GLU A 720 -18.33 13.02 47.13
N GLY A 721 -18.24 14.04 46.26
CA GLY A 721 -17.73 15.36 46.60
C GLY A 721 -16.20 15.45 46.79
N ASP A 722 -15.44 14.43 46.41
CA ASP A 722 -13.96 14.49 46.33
C ASP A 722 -13.50 14.78 44.90
N THR A 723 -12.30 15.32 44.75
CA THR A 723 -11.68 15.65 43.46
C THR A 723 -10.21 15.32 43.46
N LEU A 724 -9.68 14.88 42.31
CA LEU A 724 -8.23 14.79 42.12
C LEU A 724 -7.67 16.22 42.07
N ILE A 725 -6.57 16.46 42.78
CA ILE A 725 -5.91 17.78 42.80
C ILE A 725 -4.52 17.76 42.15
N ALA A 726 -3.85 16.62 42.14
CA ALA A 726 -2.49 16.49 41.63
C ALA A 726 -2.14 15.04 41.27
N ALA A 727 -1.27 14.88 40.28
CA ALA A 727 -0.61 13.63 39.93
C ALA A 727 0.85 13.91 39.56
N ALA A 728 1.77 13.04 39.96
CA ALA A 728 3.20 13.15 39.66
C ALA A 728 3.81 11.77 39.39
N ILE A 729 4.88 11.72 38.58
CA ILE A 729 5.70 10.52 38.40
C ILE A 729 6.71 10.44 39.54
N THR A 730 6.85 9.26 40.12
CA THR A 730 7.68 8.97 41.31
C THR A 730 8.43 7.65 41.12
N ASP A 731 9.56 7.45 41.79
CA ASP A 731 10.43 6.27 41.62
C ASP A 731 10.20 5.16 42.66
N GLY A 732 9.26 5.36 43.58
CA GLY A 732 8.97 4.45 44.69
C GLY A 732 9.74 4.77 45.97
N ALA A 733 10.74 5.65 45.93
CA ALA A 733 11.59 6.04 47.06
C ALA A 733 11.50 7.53 47.43
N GLN A 734 10.79 8.34 46.66
CA GLN A 734 10.69 9.79 46.88
C GLN A 734 9.83 10.15 48.10
N ASP A 735 10.07 11.35 48.64
CA ASP A 735 9.18 11.95 49.62
C ASP A 735 7.99 12.61 48.92
N VAL A 736 6.84 12.69 49.60
CA VAL A 736 5.67 13.42 49.15
C VAL A 736 5.26 14.43 50.21
N MET A 737 5.00 15.67 49.79
CA MET A 737 4.49 16.74 50.65
C MET A 737 3.05 17.08 50.27
N LEU A 738 2.15 17.09 51.25
CA LEU A 738 0.75 17.48 51.06
C LEU A 738 0.43 18.70 51.91
N PHE A 739 -0.16 19.73 51.30
CA PHE A 739 -0.52 20.99 51.95
C PHE A 739 -2.03 21.17 52.03
N SER A 740 -2.53 21.59 53.19
CA SER A 740 -3.95 21.89 53.39
C SER A 740 -4.23 23.39 53.42
N ASP A 741 -5.46 23.78 53.09
CA ASP A 741 -5.96 25.16 53.23
C ASP A 741 -5.92 25.66 54.69
N GLY A 742 -5.94 24.76 55.68
CA GLY A 742 -5.71 25.05 57.10
C GLY A 742 -4.27 25.39 57.50
N GLY A 743 -3.35 25.61 56.53
CA GLY A 743 -1.96 25.98 56.81
C GLY A 743 -1.10 24.84 57.34
N LYS A 744 -1.50 23.58 57.13
CA LYS A 744 -0.77 22.38 57.56
C LYS A 744 -0.05 21.73 56.39
N VAL A 745 1.02 21.02 56.71
CA VAL A 745 1.81 20.21 55.77
C VAL A 745 2.22 18.89 56.38
N ILE A 746 2.12 17.82 55.61
CA ILE A 746 2.69 16.52 55.97
C ILE A 746 3.69 16.10 54.90
N ARG A 747 4.89 15.70 55.34
CA ARG A 747 5.95 15.15 54.49
C ARG A 747 6.18 13.70 54.90
N PHE A 748 6.10 12.76 53.98
CA PHE A 748 6.38 11.35 54.25
C PHE A 748 6.94 10.66 53.02
N ASN A 749 7.74 9.61 53.24
CA ASN A 749 8.27 8.79 52.17
C ASN A 749 7.17 7.93 51.52
N GLU A 750 7.12 7.89 50.19
CA GLU A 750 6.08 7.21 49.44
C GLU A 750 6.07 5.67 49.62
N ARG A 751 7.16 5.06 50.10
CA ARG A 751 7.19 3.63 50.47
C ARG A 751 6.13 3.28 51.52
N LYS A 752 5.71 4.26 52.32
CA LYS A 752 4.62 4.08 53.30
C LYS A 752 3.24 3.94 52.64
N VAL A 753 3.13 4.19 51.33
CA VAL A 753 1.93 4.00 50.52
C VAL A 753 2.16 2.77 49.64
N ARG A 754 1.41 1.70 49.90
CA ARG A 754 1.44 0.51 49.06
C ARG A 754 0.99 0.82 47.64
N SER A 755 1.58 0.12 46.68
CA SER A 755 1.10 0.11 45.30
C SER A 755 -0.33 -0.46 45.24
N MET A 756 -1.20 0.16 44.43
CA MET A 756 -2.58 -0.25 44.27
C MET A 756 -3.01 -0.13 42.80
N GLY A 757 -3.96 -0.97 42.38
CA GLY A 757 -4.51 -0.92 41.03
C GLY A 757 -5.36 0.34 40.76
N ARG A 758 -5.48 0.72 39.48
CA ARG A 758 -6.23 1.90 38.98
C ARG A 758 -7.65 2.14 39.54
N THR A 759 -8.42 1.10 39.83
CA THR A 759 -9.81 1.26 40.33
C THR A 759 -9.91 1.44 41.85
N ALA A 760 -8.80 1.27 42.58
CA ALA A 760 -8.76 1.46 44.03
C ALA A 760 -8.90 2.95 44.41
N ARG A 761 -9.46 3.18 45.60
CA ARG A 761 -9.65 4.53 46.18
C ARG A 761 -8.38 5.15 46.74
N GLY A 762 -7.39 4.36 47.15
CA GLY A 762 -6.17 4.84 47.79
C GLY A 762 -6.22 4.71 49.32
N VAL A 763 -5.25 5.35 49.98
CA VAL A 763 -5.09 5.37 51.45
C VAL A 763 -5.03 6.81 51.94
N ARG A 764 -5.32 7.04 53.22
CA ARG A 764 -5.19 8.37 53.81
C ARG A 764 -3.73 8.83 53.82
N GLY A 765 -3.45 9.95 53.16
CA GLY A 765 -2.15 10.63 53.14
C GLY A 765 -2.05 11.69 54.23
N MET A 766 -3.11 12.48 54.41
CA MET A 766 -3.22 13.51 55.45
C MET A 766 -4.58 13.45 56.15
N ARG A 767 -4.61 13.66 57.46
CA ARG A 767 -5.86 13.84 58.20
C ARG A 767 -6.21 15.32 58.23
N LEU A 768 -7.29 15.67 57.54
CA LEU A 768 -7.85 17.02 57.51
C LEU A 768 -8.87 17.21 58.64
N LEU A 769 -9.03 18.44 59.12
CA LEU A 769 -10.14 18.81 60.00
C LEU A 769 -11.41 19.07 59.18
N ASP A 770 -12.56 19.16 59.84
CA ASP A 770 -13.83 19.47 59.19
C ASP A 770 -13.71 20.78 58.37
N GLU A 771 -14.22 20.74 57.13
CA GLU A 771 -14.15 21.84 56.14
C GLU A 771 -12.76 22.21 55.60
N GLN A 772 -11.71 21.44 55.94
CA GLN A 772 -10.38 21.59 55.33
C GLN A 772 -10.21 20.68 54.12
N GLN A 773 -9.39 21.12 53.17
CA GLN A 773 -9.04 20.37 51.97
C GLN A 773 -7.54 20.48 51.66
N LEU A 774 -7.01 19.50 50.95
CA LEU A 774 -5.70 19.61 50.30
C LEU A 774 -5.78 20.62 49.16
N ILE A 775 -4.74 21.44 49.05
CA ILE A 775 -4.60 22.48 48.02
C ILE A 775 -3.41 22.23 47.09
N SER A 776 -2.42 21.45 47.53
CA SER A 776 -1.21 21.17 46.75
C SER A 776 -0.55 19.87 47.20
N MET A 777 0.08 19.19 46.23
CA MET A 777 0.98 18.06 46.42
C MET A 777 2.30 18.40 45.71
N LEU A 778 3.42 18.26 46.43
CA LEU A 778 4.75 18.50 45.89
C LEU A 778 5.64 17.29 46.11
N ILE A 779 6.46 16.96 45.12
CA ILE A 779 7.59 16.05 45.26
C ILE A 779 8.81 16.94 45.53
N PRO A 780 9.39 16.90 46.74
CA PRO A 780 10.44 17.81 47.15
C PRO A 780 11.74 17.52 46.40
N GLU A 781 12.27 18.49 45.66
CA GLU A 781 13.59 18.38 45.03
C GLU A 781 14.65 19.07 45.91
N PRO A 782 15.92 18.59 45.86
CA PRO A 782 17.03 19.25 46.56
C PRO A 782 17.15 20.73 46.20
N GLU A 783 17.69 21.54 47.11
CA GLU A 783 18.03 22.96 46.90
C GLU A 783 16.86 23.91 46.64
N THR A 784 15.62 23.41 46.72
CA THR A 784 14.42 24.23 46.52
C THR A 784 13.80 24.76 47.82
N GLN A 785 13.01 25.82 47.70
CA GLN A 785 12.24 26.40 48.79
C GLN A 785 10.74 26.25 48.52
N ILE A 786 9.95 26.17 49.59
CA ILE A 786 8.48 26.15 49.47
C ILE A 786 7.94 27.55 49.69
N LEU A 787 7.23 28.07 48.69
CA LEU A 787 6.49 29.32 48.79
C LEU A 787 5.02 29.03 49.11
N THR A 788 4.54 29.58 50.22
CA THR A 788 3.14 29.45 50.68
C THR A 788 2.43 30.80 50.63
N ALA A 789 1.21 30.85 50.10
CA ALA A 789 0.39 32.07 50.05
C ALA A 789 -1.05 31.84 50.57
N SER A 790 -1.64 32.85 51.24
CA SER A 790 -3.00 32.83 51.78
C SER A 790 -3.96 33.78 51.07
N GLU A 791 -5.27 33.57 51.30
CA GLU A 791 -6.37 34.27 50.61
C GLU A 791 -6.38 35.79 50.83
N HIS A 792 -5.79 36.30 51.92
CA HIS A 792 -5.66 37.75 52.14
C HIS A 792 -4.33 38.35 51.64
N GLY A 793 -3.62 37.64 50.76
CA GLY A 793 -2.43 38.17 50.07
C GLY A 793 -1.14 38.14 50.91
N TYR A 794 -1.05 37.26 51.92
CA TYR A 794 0.16 37.06 52.71
C TYR A 794 0.87 35.77 52.31
N GLY A 795 2.19 35.74 52.45
CA GLY A 795 2.96 34.54 52.15
C GLY A 795 4.43 34.66 52.50
N LYS A 796 5.15 33.57 52.29
CA LYS A 796 6.56 33.44 52.66
C LYS A 796 7.22 32.30 51.92
N ARG A 797 8.56 32.32 51.91
CA ARG A 797 9.40 31.19 51.51
C ARG A 797 9.91 30.46 52.73
N THR A 798 10.03 29.14 52.66
CA THR A 798 10.64 28.34 53.71
C THR A 798 11.46 27.22 53.08
N VAL A 799 12.70 27.05 53.54
CA VAL A 799 13.60 25.99 53.07
C VAL A 799 13.05 24.59 53.38
N ILE A 800 13.36 23.63 52.52
CA ILE A 800 12.72 22.31 52.53
C ILE A 800 13.09 21.48 53.77
N GLU A 801 14.29 21.70 54.32
CA GLU A 801 14.83 21.03 55.50
C GLU A 801 14.05 21.37 56.78
N GLU A 802 13.38 22.52 56.82
CA GLU A 802 12.56 22.85 57.98
C GLU A 802 11.34 21.93 58.08
N PHE A 803 10.86 21.35 56.98
CA PHE A 803 9.67 20.49 56.95
C PHE A 803 10.03 19.05 57.37
N PRO A 804 9.69 18.63 58.61
CA PRO A 804 10.12 17.34 59.12
C PRO A 804 9.34 16.19 58.46
N VAL A 805 10.06 15.11 58.13
CA VAL A 805 9.45 13.85 57.70
C VAL A 805 8.68 13.23 58.88
N ARG A 806 7.40 12.92 58.67
CA ARG A 806 6.50 12.30 59.65
C ARG A 806 5.88 11.00 59.08
N GLY A 807 5.04 10.33 59.86
CA GLY A 807 4.22 9.23 59.36
C GLY A 807 3.02 9.76 58.57
N ARG A 808 2.63 9.08 57.49
CA ARG A 808 1.42 9.42 56.71
C ARG A 808 0.15 9.32 57.58
N GLY A 809 -0.92 9.99 57.17
CA GLY A 809 -2.23 9.96 57.83
C GLY A 809 -2.34 10.81 59.10
N GLY A 810 -1.27 11.52 59.48
CA GLY A 810 -1.30 12.54 60.53
C GLY A 810 -1.92 13.86 60.06
N GLN A 811 -2.11 14.81 60.99
CA GLN A 811 -2.58 16.17 60.66
C GLN A 811 -1.49 17.08 60.05
N GLY A 812 -0.24 16.62 60.03
CA GLY A 812 0.88 17.45 59.61
C GLY A 812 1.32 18.49 60.65
N VAL A 813 2.39 19.21 60.32
CA VAL A 813 2.90 20.34 61.09
C VAL A 813 2.41 21.66 60.48
N ILE A 814 2.61 22.78 61.17
CA ILE A 814 2.31 24.10 60.61
C ILE A 814 3.26 24.38 59.45
N ALA A 815 2.68 24.67 58.28
CA ALA A 815 3.37 25.16 57.08
C ALA A 815 3.42 26.68 57.07
N MET A 816 2.30 27.32 57.43
CA MET A 816 2.15 28.77 57.65
C MET A 816 1.00 28.99 58.64
N VAL A 817 1.12 30.01 59.50
CA VAL A 817 0.07 30.34 60.47
C VAL A 817 -1.13 30.97 59.77
N THR A 818 -2.27 30.28 59.78
CA THR A 818 -3.57 30.79 59.29
C THR A 818 -4.38 31.34 60.46
N ASN A 819 -4.87 32.57 60.34
CA ASN A 819 -5.71 33.27 61.32
C ASN A 819 -6.65 34.25 60.58
N GLU A 820 -7.46 35.04 61.29
CA GLU A 820 -8.35 36.03 60.67
C GLU A 820 -7.62 37.05 59.78
N ARG A 821 -6.37 37.40 60.11
CA ARG A 821 -5.54 38.31 59.31
C ARG A 821 -5.15 37.68 57.98
N ASN A 822 -4.61 36.47 58.02
CA ASN A 822 -4.04 35.80 56.86
C ASN A 822 -5.09 35.13 55.97
N GLY A 823 -6.16 34.61 56.58
CA GLY A 823 -7.12 33.72 55.94
C GLY A 823 -6.55 32.33 55.67
N LYS A 824 -7.31 31.51 54.92
CA LYS A 824 -6.92 30.17 54.47
C LYS A 824 -5.72 30.21 53.54
N LEU A 825 -4.92 29.15 53.56
CA LEU A 825 -3.84 28.93 52.61
C LEU A 825 -4.44 28.58 51.23
N VAL A 826 -3.94 29.23 50.17
CA VAL A 826 -4.46 29.13 48.80
C VAL A 826 -3.55 28.28 47.93
N GLY A 827 -2.24 28.38 48.11
CA GLY A 827 -1.29 27.60 47.34
C GLY A 827 0.01 27.36 48.08
N ALA A 828 0.68 26.28 47.68
CA ALA A 828 2.05 25.96 48.05
C ALA A 828 2.76 25.44 46.79
N ILE A 829 3.82 26.13 46.38
CA ILE A 829 4.62 25.77 45.21
C ILE A 829 6.10 25.69 45.59
N GLN A 830 6.83 24.86 44.87
CA GLN A 830 8.28 24.79 44.97
C GLN A 830 8.90 25.87 44.07
N VAL A 831 9.87 26.61 44.60
CA VAL A 831 10.54 27.73 43.91
C VAL A 831 12.04 27.71 44.14
N LEU A 832 12.79 28.22 43.17
CA LEU A 832 14.22 28.49 43.23
C LEU A 832 14.47 30.01 43.34
N ASP A 833 15.65 30.38 43.85
CA ASP A 833 16.08 31.77 43.83
C ASP A 833 16.22 32.26 42.37
N GLY A 834 15.85 33.51 42.10
CA GLY A 834 15.82 34.10 40.75
C GLY A 834 14.55 33.84 39.92
N GLU A 835 13.67 32.92 40.32
CA GLU A 835 12.40 32.66 39.62
C GLU A 835 11.34 33.77 39.87
N GLU A 836 10.28 33.78 39.06
CA GLU A 836 9.10 34.63 39.24
C GLU A 836 7.85 33.81 39.57
N ILE A 837 6.93 34.40 40.33
CA ILE A 837 5.61 33.82 40.64
C ILE A 837 4.49 34.73 40.18
N MET A 838 3.33 34.12 39.92
CA MET A 838 2.08 34.80 39.61
C MET A 838 1.07 34.62 40.73
N LEU A 839 0.43 35.72 41.13
CA LEU A 839 -0.64 35.78 42.12
C LEU A 839 -1.92 36.26 41.44
N ILE A 840 -3.04 35.57 41.72
CA ILE A 840 -4.33 35.80 41.05
C ILE A 840 -5.42 35.98 42.09
N SER A 841 -6.18 37.08 42.00
CA SER A 841 -7.37 37.30 42.83
C SER A 841 -8.67 36.85 42.18
N ASP A 842 -9.71 36.65 42.99
CA ASP A 842 -11.08 36.33 42.55
C ASP A 842 -11.73 37.43 41.70
N GLN A 843 -11.22 38.66 41.77
CA GLN A 843 -11.65 39.81 40.96
C GLN A 843 -10.79 40.01 39.69
N GLY A 844 -9.85 39.10 39.41
CA GLY A 844 -9.02 39.10 38.20
C GLY A 844 -7.76 39.97 38.30
N THR A 845 -7.34 40.38 39.50
CA THR A 845 -6.07 41.09 39.70
C THR A 845 -4.91 40.11 39.58
N LEU A 846 -4.05 40.31 38.59
CA LEU A 846 -2.85 39.53 38.31
C LEU A 846 -1.59 40.30 38.75
N VAL A 847 -0.77 39.70 39.61
CA VAL A 847 0.50 40.29 40.06
C VAL A 847 1.64 39.30 39.87
N ARG A 848 2.66 39.72 39.11
CA ARG A 848 3.95 39.04 39.02
C ARG A 848 4.91 39.58 40.09
N THR A 849 5.64 38.70 40.75
CA THR A 849 6.62 39.08 41.78
C THR A 849 7.81 38.13 41.74
N ARG A 850 9.02 38.66 41.88
CA ARG A 850 10.23 37.85 41.97
C ARG A 850 10.27 37.10 43.28
N VAL A 851 10.65 35.83 43.24
CA VAL A 851 10.77 34.97 44.41
C VAL A 851 11.74 35.60 45.44
N ASP A 852 12.82 36.22 44.97
CA ASP A 852 13.83 36.88 45.79
C ASP A 852 13.29 38.05 46.64
N GLU A 853 12.22 38.71 46.20
CA GLU A 853 11.59 39.83 46.92
C GLU A 853 10.76 39.36 48.12
N ILE A 854 10.46 38.06 48.18
CA ILE A 854 9.63 37.46 49.22
C ILE A 854 10.54 36.99 50.35
N SER A 855 10.22 37.39 51.58
CA SER A 855 11.04 37.03 52.73
C SER A 855 11.06 35.52 52.99
N SER A 856 12.26 34.96 53.13
CA SER A 856 12.46 33.62 53.66
C SER A 856 12.29 33.65 55.18
N GLN A 857 11.38 32.83 55.70
CA GLN A 857 11.02 32.75 57.11
C GLN A 857 10.78 31.30 57.52
N SER A 858 10.86 31.03 58.83
CA SER A 858 10.59 29.69 59.34
C SER A 858 9.13 29.28 59.13
N ARG A 859 8.85 27.97 59.18
CA ARG A 859 7.50 27.44 58.89
C ARG A 859 6.41 28.04 59.76
N ASN A 860 6.67 28.20 61.05
CA ASN A 860 5.67 28.63 62.02
C ASN A 860 5.60 30.17 62.14
N THR A 861 5.47 30.85 61.01
CA THR A 861 5.28 32.31 60.92
C THR A 861 4.07 32.65 60.05
N GLN A 862 3.65 33.91 60.09
CA GLN A 862 2.52 34.44 59.31
C GLN A 862 2.91 34.88 57.90
N GLY A 863 4.19 35.00 57.59
CA GLY A 863 4.63 35.58 56.32
C GLY A 863 4.47 37.09 56.22
N VAL A 864 4.86 37.61 55.05
CA VAL A 864 4.83 39.02 54.68
C VAL A 864 3.73 39.28 53.64
N THR A 865 3.39 40.54 53.41
CA THR A 865 2.42 40.90 52.35
C THR A 865 3.05 40.63 50.99
N LEU A 866 2.44 39.72 50.22
CA LEU A 866 2.77 39.47 48.82
C LEU A 866 2.06 40.47 47.91
N ILE A 867 0.76 40.68 48.16
CA ILE A 867 -0.10 41.55 47.37
C ILE A 867 -1.07 42.28 48.30
N LYS A 868 -1.36 43.55 47.97
CA LYS A 868 -2.45 44.30 48.61
C LYS A 868 -3.72 44.08 47.82
N LEU A 869 -4.69 43.40 48.43
CA LEU A 869 -6.01 43.15 47.87
C LEU A 869 -7.00 44.24 48.31
N GLY A 870 -8.00 44.52 47.48
CA GLY A 870 -9.11 45.43 47.78
C GLY A 870 -10.06 44.87 48.85
N ASN A 871 -11.06 45.68 49.24
CA ASN A 871 -12.08 45.24 50.19
C ASN A 871 -12.88 44.08 49.59
N GLU A 872 -13.00 42.97 50.32
CA GLU A 872 -13.66 41.72 49.92
C GLU A 872 -12.97 40.93 48.79
N GLU A 873 -11.81 41.40 48.28
CA GLU A 873 -11.02 40.68 47.28
C GLU A 873 -10.12 39.62 47.93
N LYS A 874 -10.06 38.43 47.32
CA LYS A 874 -9.30 37.29 47.82
C LYS A 874 -8.33 36.76 46.79
N LEU A 875 -7.14 36.35 47.22
CA LEU A 875 -6.23 35.54 46.42
C LEU A 875 -6.86 34.15 46.21
N VAL A 876 -6.91 33.69 44.96
CA VAL A 876 -7.47 32.38 44.58
C VAL A 876 -6.46 31.49 43.86
N GLY A 877 -5.34 32.04 43.38
CA GLY A 877 -4.31 31.29 42.68
C GLY A 877 -2.89 31.76 42.99
N LEU A 878 -1.96 30.81 43.00
CA LEU A 878 -0.53 30.99 43.12
C LEU A 878 0.13 29.99 42.16
N GLU A 879 0.87 30.48 41.17
CA GLU A 879 1.57 29.63 40.20
C GLU A 879 3.02 30.06 40.01
N ARG A 880 3.89 29.07 39.77
CA ARG A 880 5.29 29.32 39.39
C ARG A 880 5.35 29.72 37.91
N VAL A 881 5.99 30.85 37.59
CA VAL A 881 6.26 31.21 36.20
C VAL A 881 7.54 30.51 35.77
N GLN A 882 7.39 29.41 35.03
CA GLN A 882 8.53 28.75 34.39
C GLN A 882 8.87 29.51 33.11
N GLU A 883 9.87 30.40 33.16
CA GLU A 883 10.61 30.77 31.95
C GLU A 883 11.66 29.69 31.70
N PRO A 884 11.84 29.18 30.47
CA PRO A 884 12.86 28.19 30.19
C PRO A 884 14.23 28.76 30.55
N TYR A 885 14.97 28.02 31.38
CA TYR A 885 16.37 28.33 31.67
C TYR A 885 17.19 28.26 30.37
N ASP A 886 17.90 29.34 30.07
CA ASP A 886 18.85 29.37 28.97
C ASP A 886 20.09 28.55 29.34
N VAL A 887 20.33 27.46 28.60
CA VAL A 887 21.47 26.55 28.78
C VAL A 887 22.79 27.17 28.25
N GLU A 888 22.77 28.43 27.80
CA GLU A 888 23.96 29.10 27.26
C GLU A 888 24.84 29.78 28.33
N ASP A 889 24.31 30.09 29.52
CA ASP A 889 25.04 30.93 30.48
C ASP A 889 26.09 30.17 31.34
N GLU A 890 26.16 28.83 31.29
CA GLU A 890 27.24 28.05 31.94
C GLU A 890 28.49 27.84 31.07
N LEU A 891 28.39 27.95 29.74
CA LEU A 891 29.53 27.74 28.83
C LEU A 891 30.42 28.99 28.70
N ASP A 892 29.88 30.20 28.88
CA ASP A 892 30.66 31.44 28.84
C ASP A 892 31.46 31.68 30.13
N SER A 893 31.03 31.14 31.27
CA SER A 893 31.74 31.32 32.56
C SER A 893 33.00 30.43 32.70
N ALA A 894 33.12 29.38 31.88
CA ALA A 894 34.30 28.51 31.83
C ALA A 894 35.36 29.00 30.81
N ALA A 895 35.00 29.92 29.90
CA ALA A 895 35.89 30.42 28.86
C ALA A 895 36.69 31.68 29.25
N GLU A 896 36.27 32.44 30.29
CA GLU A 896 36.94 33.69 30.70
C GLU A 896 38.09 33.51 31.71
N SER A 897 38.46 32.28 32.11
CA SER A 897 39.53 32.04 33.10
C SER A 897 40.80 31.36 32.57
N ALA A 898 40.93 31.23 31.25
CA ALA A 898 42.10 30.57 30.64
C ALA A 898 42.60 31.30 29.39
N GLU A 899 43.07 32.55 29.50
CA GLU A 899 43.99 33.11 28.50
C GLU A 899 44.81 34.29 29.06
N LEU A 900 45.85 33.94 29.83
CA LEU A 900 47.04 34.76 30.05
C LEU A 900 48.23 33.80 30.07
N ILE A 901 48.99 33.72 28.97
CA ILE A 901 50.47 33.61 28.91
C ILE A 901 50.93 33.56 27.44
N ASP A 902 51.84 34.48 27.15
CA ASP A 902 52.89 34.55 26.13
C ASP A 902 52.61 34.59 24.62
N ASN A 903 52.92 35.79 24.11
CA ASN A 903 53.45 36.14 22.79
C ASN A 903 54.83 35.46 22.56
N PRO A 904 55.24 35.20 21.30
CA PRO A 904 56.18 36.15 20.70
C PRO A 904 55.96 36.45 19.20
N GLU A 905 56.34 37.70 18.88
CA GLU A 905 56.83 38.34 17.63
C GLU A 905 56.90 37.48 16.33
N ILE A 906 56.63 37.98 15.13
CA ILE A 906 57.34 39.05 14.38
C ILE A 906 56.49 39.46 13.14
N ALA A 907 56.31 40.79 12.96
CA ALA A 907 56.41 41.65 11.74
C ALA A 907 55.98 41.12 10.33
N ASP A 908 55.46 41.89 9.37
CA ASP A 908 55.51 43.33 9.13
C ASP A 908 54.67 43.72 7.87
N VAL A 909 54.21 44.98 7.86
CA VAL A 909 53.86 45.92 6.75
C VAL A 909 52.68 45.78 5.76
N ALA A 910 51.95 46.92 5.70
CA ALA A 910 51.28 47.60 4.58
C ALA A 910 49.93 47.02 4.12
N GLY A 911 48.80 47.75 4.10
CA GLY A 911 48.58 49.19 4.00
C GLY A 911 47.69 49.45 2.78
N VAL A 912 46.80 50.45 2.92
CA VAL A 912 45.94 51.08 1.88
C VAL A 912 44.46 50.65 1.89
N GLU A 913 43.64 51.46 2.60
CA GLU A 913 42.30 51.85 2.18
C GLU A 913 42.39 52.75 0.92
N PRO A 914 41.40 52.77 0.01
CA PRO A 914 40.35 53.79 0.17
C PRO A 914 38.93 53.43 -0.34
N THR A 915 37.93 54.00 0.36
CA THR A 915 36.74 54.72 -0.14
C THR A 915 35.78 54.08 -1.15
N ALA A 916 34.54 53.88 -0.67
CA ALA A 916 33.27 54.51 -1.07
C ALA A 916 32.87 54.69 -2.56
N ASP A 917 31.58 54.36 -2.74
CA ASP A 917 30.54 54.92 -3.61
C ASP A 917 30.20 54.27 -4.97
N ASP A 918 28.87 54.09 -5.08
CA ASP A 918 27.96 54.23 -6.21
C ASP A 918 27.64 53.05 -7.17
N ALA A 919 26.37 52.65 -7.03
CA ALA A 919 25.31 52.71 -8.05
C ALA A 919 25.14 51.56 -9.07
N ASP A 920 23.91 51.03 -9.00
CA ASP A 920 22.97 50.74 -10.09
C ASP A 920 23.25 49.67 -11.17
N SER A 921 22.09 49.11 -11.56
CA SER A 921 21.71 48.47 -12.83
C SER A 921 21.83 46.95 -12.96
N GLU A 922 20.64 46.34 -13.01
CA GLU A 922 20.13 45.45 -14.08
C GLU A 922 21.07 44.37 -14.63
N GLU A 923 20.76 43.11 -14.30
CA GLU A 923 20.20 42.12 -15.24
C GLU A 923 19.43 41.02 -14.51
#